data_AF-A0A9D8QII2-F1
#
_entry.id   AF-A0A9D8QII2-F1
#
_cell.length_a   1.000
_cell.length_b   1.000
_cell.length_c   1.000
_cell.angle_alpha   90.00
_cell.angle_beta   90.00
_cell.angle_gamma   90.00
#
_symmetry.space_group_name_H-M   'P 1'
#
loop_
_entity.id
_entity.type
_entity.pdbx_description
1 polymer ?
#
loop_
_entity_poly.entity_id
_entity_poly.type
_entity_poly.pdbx_seq_one_letter_code
_entity_poly.pdbx_strand_id
1 'polypeptide(L)'
;MTGVTRLPDVHVALAGGERSTLVDLAVEAERLGFGGVWVAEGPGRDAFSLLTEIALRTRRLALGTGIVNIYGRSPTVLAQAAASLAECAAGRAVHLGLGTASRILIEGAYGVPFERPLTRMRETLAIVRQALSGEPVRAQGAVFDVERLQLGIPGRERVRLFVAGLSRRMLRITGEEADGWLPIWPSRWAFQDVLAREVAGAAAGAGRPLPEVAAYVYTYVGEDTEQALTSLRRALAWYMVNAGPAYEHLFRRYGYGEVVDRVTAAWRAGDREGARASIPADVIRDLCLVGRTESIPAQLEGLRTLGIDHPVIRLPDDLGPGQAADMLRAIAGAREVEPRYRELPVIERTGAHHAWGVFGTCDQLGTVNRITPDVVAAAAREVREGEIVNLSLPLTEPGPLSPRRPNLAHTVDGNRSGRDDHLDSFYLQGSTQWDGLQHVRYREFGYYGGREEADLDAGALGVHRLAERGLVTRGVLVDVAGWRASRGEGIDAEARVPLPPETLDAVLQWEGVSTRRGDVLLVRTGWLTWYRSLDGNRRAALEGTLPEMASPGLAPGEETAAWLWDHGVAAVAADNPALEVVPTVREEGFLHRLLIPLLGMPIGELWDLEGLAEACRRRGRHTFLLTSAPLNLPGGVGTPANAYAVF
;
A
#
# COMPACT_ATOMS: atom_id res chain seq x y z
N MET A 1 -11.22 14.36 2.82
CA MET A 1 -10.60 14.53 4.16
C MET A 1 -10.21 13.14 4.65
N THR A 2 -8.92 12.85 4.76
CA THR A 2 -8.44 11.50 5.11
C THR A 2 -8.79 11.18 6.57
N GLY A 3 -9.47 10.06 6.80
CA GLY A 3 -9.74 9.50 8.14
C GLY A 3 -8.48 8.92 8.78
N VAL A 4 -7.35 9.64 8.68
CA VAL A 4 -6.04 9.22 9.18
C VAL A 4 -5.85 9.83 10.57
N THR A 5 -5.56 8.97 11.54
CA THR A 5 -5.16 9.43 12.87
C THR A 5 -3.77 10.04 12.74
N ARG A 6 -3.61 11.35 13.00
CA ARG A 6 -2.28 11.95 13.03
C ARG A 6 -1.51 11.36 14.21
N LEU A 7 -0.26 10.96 13.97
CA LEU A 7 0.65 10.39 14.96
C LEU A 7 1.90 11.30 15.09
N PRO A 8 1.73 12.56 15.54
CA PRO A 8 2.79 13.57 15.51
C PRO A 8 3.97 13.25 16.44
N ASP A 9 3.80 12.32 17.37
CA ASP A 9 4.80 11.83 18.31
C ASP A 9 5.50 10.55 17.81
N VAL A 10 4.89 9.80 16.89
CA VAL A 10 5.43 8.53 16.37
C VAL A 10 6.32 8.79 15.17
N HIS A 11 7.52 8.23 15.18
CA HIS A 11 8.51 8.42 14.11
C HIS A 11 8.78 7.10 13.37
N VAL A 12 9.41 7.14 12.20
CA VAL A 12 9.72 5.96 11.39
C VAL A 12 11.23 5.81 11.19
N ALA A 13 11.77 4.61 11.42
CA ALA A 13 13.15 4.29 11.09
C ALA A 13 13.28 3.82 9.63
N LEU A 14 14.24 4.40 8.92
CA LEU A 14 14.57 4.09 7.53
C LEU A 14 15.98 3.51 7.46
N ALA A 15 16.09 2.27 6.99
CA ALA A 15 17.36 1.54 6.89
C ALA A 15 17.30 0.51 5.76
N GLY A 16 18.44 0.23 5.11
CA GLY A 16 18.52 -0.75 4.03
C GLY A 16 17.74 -0.35 2.76
N GLY A 17 17.43 -1.30 1.88
CA GLY A 17 16.57 -1.10 0.70
C GLY A 17 17.11 -0.14 -0.36
N GLU A 18 16.36 0.13 -1.44
CA GLU A 18 16.73 1.10 -2.47
C GLU A 18 16.49 2.56 -2.02
N ARG A 19 17.24 3.51 -2.58
CA ARG A 19 17.14 4.94 -2.24
C ARG A 19 15.71 5.49 -2.49
N SER A 20 15.15 5.24 -3.67
CA SER A 20 13.79 5.66 -4.04
C SER A 20 12.76 5.16 -3.03
N THR A 21 12.82 3.87 -2.69
CA THR A 21 11.95 3.26 -1.68
C THR A 21 12.00 3.99 -0.34
N LEU A 22 13.20 4.33 0.18
CA LEU A 22 13.31 5.02 1.46
C LEU A 22 12.72 6.43 1.42
N VAL A 23 12.90 7.14 0.31
CA VAL A 23 12.34 8.49 0.12
C VAL A 23 10.82 8.42 0.00
N ASP A 24 10.30 7.45 -0.76
CA ASP A 24 8.86 7.24 -0.94
C ASP A 24 8.19 6.84 0.39
N LEU A 25 8.84 5.99 1.20
CA LEU A 25 8.37 5.66 2.55
C LEU A 25 8.36 6.88 3.47
N ALA A 26 9.33 7.80 3.35
CA ALA A 26 9.34 9.03 4.12
C ALA A 26 8.18 9.97 3.71
N VAL A 27 7.94 10.11 2.40
CA VAL A 27 6.81 10.88 1.87
C VAL A 27 5.47 10.28 2.33
N GLU A 28 5.37 8.95 2.29
CA GLU A 28 4.19 8.23 2.76
C GLU A 28 3.99 8.40 4.27
N ALA A 29 5.06 8.30 5.07
CA ALA A 29 4.99 8.56 6.52
C ALA A 29 4.50 9.99 6.80
N GLU A 30 4.95 11.00 6.03
CA GLU A 30 4.40 12.35 6.15
C GLU A 30 2.92 12.40 5.79
N ARG A 31 2.50 11.76 4.70
CA ARG A 31 1.09 11.72 4.27
C ARG A 31 0.20 11.10 5.35
N LEU A 32 0.71 10.05 6.00
CA LEU A 32 0.05 9.32 7.09
C LEU A 32 0.12 10.05 8.44
N GLY A 33 0.83 11.18 8.51
CA GLY A 33 0.84 12.04 9.69
C GLY A 33 1.78 11.60 10.81
N PHE A 34 2.80 10.79 10.51
CA PHE A 34 3.92 10.54 11.43
C PHE A 34 4.68 11.84 11.73
N GLY A 35 5.32 11.91 12.90
CA GLY A 35 6.03 13.08 13.41
C GLY A 35 7.43 13.30 12.83
N GLY A 36 8.11 12.22 12.47
CA GLY A 36 9.50 12.30 12.01
C GLY A 36 10.04 11.00 11.43
N VAL A 37 11.22 11.09 10.85
CA VAL A 37 11.96 9.95 10.30
C VAL A 37 13.39 9.92 10.82
N TRP A 38 13.92 8.72 10.99
CA TRP A 38 15.30 8.50 11.43
C TRP A 38 16.04 7.60 10.43
N VAL A 39 17.14 8.09 9.87
CA VAL A 39 17.96 7.34 8.89
C VAL A 39 19.16 6.71 9.58
N ALA A 40 19.30 5.39 9.46
CA ALA A 40 20.45 4.67 9.99
C ALA A 40 21.68 4.78 9.07
N GLU A 41 22.88 4.85 9.66
CA GLU A 41 24.13 4.79 8.92
C GLU A 41 24.92 3.51 9.22
N GLY A 42 25.34 2.84 8.15
CA GLY A 42 26.26 1.72 8.18
C GLY A 42 27.21 1.81 6.97
N PRO A 43 27.77 0.71 6.46
CA PRO A 43 28.66 0.73 5.30
C PRO A 43 27.96 1.07 3.96
N GLY A 44 26.66 1.37 4.00
CA GLY A 44 25.87 1.74 2.82
C GLY A 44 25.87 3.25 2.57
N ARG A 45 24.67 3.83 2.47
CA ARG A 45 24.49 5.26 2.14
C ARG A 45 24.82 6.16 3.32
N ASP A 46 25.35 7.34 2.98
CA ASP A 46 25.50 8.48 3.89
C ASP A 46 24.13 8.98 4.37
N ALA A 47 23.95 9.08 5.69
CA ALA A 47 22.65 9.43 6.26
C ALA A 47 22.24 10.89 6.00
N PHE A 48 23.19 11.83 6.00
CA PHE A 48 22.90 13.25 5.80
C PHE A 48 22.43 13.56 4.38
N SER A 49 23.03 12.91 3.38
CA SER A 49 22.66 13.05 1.97
C SER A 49 21.22 12.57 1.73
N LEU A 50 20.87 11.40 2.28
CA LEU A 50 19.50 10.88 2.18
C LEU A 50 18.50 11.74 2.95
N LEU A 51 18.83 12.18 4.17
CA LEU A 51 17.98 13.07 4.95
C LEU A 51 17.77 14.42 4.26
N THR A 52 18.77 14.93 3.54
CA THR A 52 18.64 16.16 2.74
C THR A 52 17.65 15.97 1.61
N GLU A 53 17.71 14.84 0.89
CA GLU A 53 16.71 14.54 -0.14
C GLU A 53 15.31 14.44 0.46
N ILE A 54 15.16 13.69 1.56
CA ILE A 54 13.88 13.58 2.27
C ILE A 54 13.40 14.97 2.70
N ALA A 55 14.30 15.83 3.20
CA ALA A 55 13.97 17.21 3.57
C ALA A 55 13.37 17.98 2.40
N LEU A 56 13.91 17.84 1.19
CA LEU A 56 13.41 18.53 -0.01
C LEU A 56 12.07 17.97 -0.52
N ARG A 57 11.74 16.72 -0.18
CA ARG A 57 10.52 16.03 -0.62
C ARG A 57 9.38 16.05 0.42
N THR A 58 9.65 16.57 1.62
CA THR A 58 8.72 16.58 2.76
C THR A 58 8.64 17.98 3.39
N ARG A 59 7.58 18.27 4.14
CA ARG A 59 7.27 19.63 4.63
C ARG A 59 7.08 19.75 6.14
N ARG A 60 6.93 18.64 6.86
CA ARG A 60 6.51 18.59 8.28
C ARG A 60 7.37 17.68 9.13
N LEU A 61 7.88 16.57 8.56
CA LEU A 61 8.64 15.58 9.34
C LEU A 61 9.87 16.18 10.03
N ALA A 62 10.04 15.84 11.32
CA ALA A 62 11.33 15.92 11.98
C ALA A 62 12.34 14.97 11.31
N LEU A 63 13.60 15.38 11.24
CA LEU A 63 14.66 14.67 10.51
C LEU A 63 15.76 14.24 11.47
N GLY A 64 15.97 12.93 11.60
CA GLY A 64 16.92 12.37 12.55
C GLY A 64 17.96 11.44 11.94
N THR A 65 19.17 11.46 12.46
CA THR A 65 20.14 10.37 12.23
C THR A 65 20.00 9.32 13.33
N GLY A 66 19.88 8.04 12.99
CA GLY A 66 19.62 6.97 13.97
C GLY A 66 20.40 5.68 13.71
N ILE A 67 21.73 5.66 13.86
CA ILE A 67 22.63 6.76 14.26
C ILE A 67 23.76 6.96 13.25
N VAL A 68 24.41 8.13 13.29
CA VAL A 68 25.76 8.32 12.74
C VAL A 68 26.81 8.11 13.85
N ASN A 69 27.99 7.63 13.48
CA ASN A 69 28.98 7.22 14.48
C ASN A 69 30.07 8.28 14.71
N ILE A 70 30.54 8.40 15.96
CA ILE A 70 31.55 9.40 16.38
C ILE A 70 33.00 9.07 15.95
N TYR A 71 33.19 7.97 15.20
CA TYR A 71 34.50 7.54 14.71
C TYR A 71 34.71 7.83 13.22
N GLY A 72 33.64 7.77 12.43
CA GLY A 72 33.66 7.99 10.98
C GLY A 72 33.65 9.46 10.57
N ARG A 73 33.28 10.37 11.48
CA ARG A 73 33.33 11.83 11.26
C ARG A 73 33.94 12.53 12.47
N SER A 74 34.72 13.57 12.21
CA SER A 74 35.16 14.48 13.27
C SER A 74 33.96 15.27 13.82
N PRO A 75 34.04 15.80 15.06
CA PRO A 75 33.01 16.68 15.61
C PRO A 75 32.70 17.89 14.71
N THR A 76 33.73 18.44 14.05
CA THR A 76 33.56 19.52 13.06
C THR A 76 32.65 19.13 11.90
N VAL A 77 32.90 17.98 11.29
CA VAL A 77 32.12 17.51 10.13
C VAL A 77 30.69 17.17 10.55
N LEU A 78 30.50 16.60 11.75
CA LEU A 78 29.17 16.35 12.31
C LEU A 78 28.39 17.66 12.51
N ALA A 79 29.03 18.69 13.07
CA ALA A 79 28.40 20.00 13.25
C ALA A 79 28.03 20.66 11.92
N GLN A 80 28.93 20.62 10.92
CA GLN A 80 28.67 21.12 9.57
C GLN A 80 27.47 20.42 8.94
N ALA A 81 27.48 19.08 8.91
CA ALA A 81 26.42 18.29 8.28
C ALA A 81 25.05 18.50 8.95
N ALA A 82 25.01 18.57 10.28
CA ALA A 82 23.77 18.83 11.01
C ALA A 82 23.24 20.25 10.77
N ALA A 83 24.12 21.25 10.71
CA ALA A 83 23.74 22.63 10.44
C ALA A 83 23.23 22.83 8.99
N SER A 84 23.85 22.17 8.01
CA SER A 84 23.38 22.15 6.63
C SER A 84 22.04 21.44 6.49
N LEU A 85 21.85 20.29 7.14
CA LEU A 85 20.56 19.60 7.15
C LEU A 85 19.47 20.49 7.78
N ALA A 86 19.78 21.22 8.86
CA ALA A 86 18.85 22.14 9.50
C ALA A 86 18.43 23.31 8.60
N GLU A 87 19.30 23.75 7.69
CA GLU A 87 18.95 24.73 6.66
C GLU A 87 17.95 24.16 5.65
N CYS A 88 18.21 22.96 5.13
CA CYS A 88 17.28 22.25 4.24
C CYS A 88 15.95 21.88 4.93
N ALA A 89 15.99 21.67 6.25
CA ALA A 89 14.81 21.39 7.06
C ALA A 89 13.87 22.61 7.19
N ALA A 90 14.31 23.81 6.81
CA ALA A 90 13.48 25.03 6.75
C ALA A 90 12.66 25.29 8.03
N GLY A 91 13.28 25.12 9.20
CA GLY A 91 12.67 25.37 10.52
C GLY A 91 12.05 24.15 11.20
N ARG A 92 12.04 22.98 10.55
CA ARG A 92 11.66 21.70 11.17
C ARG A 92 12.72 21.22 12.16
N ALA A 93 12.31 20.34 13.07
CA ALA A 93 13.22 19.73 14.05
C ALA A 93 14.26 18.85 13.35
N VAL A 94 15.51 18.98 13.76
CA VAL A 94 16.63 18.13 13.33
C VAL A 94 17.27 17.50 14.57
N HIS A 95 17.36 16.17 14.55
CA HIS A 95 17.89 15.37 15.65
C HIS A 95 19.19 14.68 15.21
N LEU A 96 20.32 15.15 15.73
CA LEU A 96 21.62 14.51 15.47
C LEU A 96 21.79 13.35 16.46
N GLY A 97 21.39 12.16 16.06
CA GLY A 97 21.62 10.92 16.81
C GLY A 97 23.03 10.37 16.58
N LEU A 98 23.76 10.28 17.68
CA LEU A 98 25.17 9.89 17.76
C LEU A 98 25.32 8.56 18.50
N GLY A 99 26.28 7.75 18.06
CA GLY A 99 26.63 6.51 18.74
C GLY A 99 28.07 6.11 18.51
N THR A 100 28.54 5.11 19.25
CA THR A 100 29.89 4.56 19.07
C THR A 100 29.96 3.56 17.92
N ALA A 101 28.81 3.06 17.44
CA ALA A 101 28.72 1.80 16.69
C ALA A 101 29.38 0.63 17.44
N SER A 102 29.77 -0.43 16.73
CA SER A 102 30.49 -1.59 17.28
C SER A 102 31.96 -1.56 16.89
N ARG A 103 32.83 -2.14 17.74
CA ARG A 103 34.26 -2.30 17.44
C ARG A 103 34.50 -2.95 16.08
N ILE A 104 33.74 -4.02 15.79
CA ILE A 104 33.84 -4.77 14.54
C ILE A 104 33.62 -3.85 13.33
N LEU A 105 32.59 -3.00 13.39
CA LEU A 105 32.30 -2.08 12.29
C LEU A 105 33.38 -0.99 12.18
N ILE A 106 33.76 -0.37 13.29
CA ILE A 106 34.71 0.76 13.29
C ILE A 106 36.11 0.34 12.87
N GLU A 107 36.66 -0.73 13.45
CA GLU A 107 38.00 -1.20 13.11
C GLU A 107 38.00 -1.94 11.76
N GLY A 108 36.97 -2.73 11.49
CA GLY A 108 36.92 -3.59 10.30
C GLY A 108 36.53 -2.86 9.02
N ALA A 109 35.53 -1.97 9.06
CA ALA A 109 35.02 -1.29 7.87
C ALA A 109 35.53 0.15 7.74
N TYR A 110 35.63 0.89 8.85
CA TYR A 110 36.11 2.28 8.82
C TYR A 110 37.63 2.38 8.99
N GLY A 111 38.30 1.32 9.43
CA GLY A 111 39.76 1.29 9.57
C GLY A 111 40.32 2.21 10.65
N VAL A 112 39.49 2.61 11.63
CA VAL A 112 39.87 3.52 12.72
C VAL A 112 39.97 2.76 14.05
N PRO A 113 40.96 3.03 14.91
CA PRO A 113 41.04 2.41 16.22
C PRO A 113 39.81 2.69 17.10
N PHE A 114 39.21 1.64 17.69
CA PHE A 114 38.08 1.79 18.60
C PHE A 114 38.57 2.10 20.03
N GLU A 115 38.97 3.36 20.25
CA GLU A 115 39.54 3.80 21.53
C GLU A 115 38.71 4.90 22.20
N ARG A 116 38.79 4.94 23.54
CA ARG A 116 38.21 5.98 24.41
C ARG A 116 36.76 6.38 24.08
N PRO A 117 35.81 5.44 23.87
CA PRO A 117 34.46 5.76 23.38
C PRO A 117 33.67 6.74 24.27
N LEU A 118 33.84 6.65 25.59
CA LEU A 118 33.16 7.54 26.55
C LEU A 118 33.71 8.98 26.45
N THR A 119 35.03 9.13 26.48
CA THR A 119 35.71 10.42 26.37
C THR A 119 35.43 11.06 25.01
N ARG A 120 35.54 10.29 23.94
CA ARG A 120 35.24 10.75 22.57
C ARG A 120 33.80 11.25 22.46
N MET A 121 32.82 10.53 23.02
CA MET A 121 31.42 10.97 23.01
C MET A 121 31.24 12.32 23.70
N ARG A 122 31.79 12.50 24.91
CA ARG A 122 31.70 13.77 25.66
C ARG A 122 32.33 14.93 24.89
N GLU A 123 33.54 14.74 24.40
CA GLU A 123 34.23 15.77 23.62
C GLU A 123 33.48 16.10 22.31
N THR A 124 32.94 15.08 21.62
CA THR A 124 32.10 15.29 20.44
C THR A 124 30.85 16.11 20.78
N LEU A 125 30.11 15.76 21.84
CA LEU A 125 28.91 16.50 22.26
C LEU A 125 29.23 17.95 22.59
N ALA A 126 30.30 18.20 23.35
CA ALA A 126 30.72 19.55 23.72
C ALA A 126 31.10 20.39 22.49
N ILE A 127 31.97 19.85 21.61
CA ILE A 127 32.43 20.55 20.40
C ILE A 127 31.26 20.82 19.44
N VAL A 128 30.41 19.83 19.18
CA VAL A 128 29.27 19.97 18.27
C VAL A 128 28.28 20.99 18.81
N ARG A 129 27.93 20.93 20.10
CA ARG A 129 27.01 21.88 20.74
C ARG A 129 27.53 23.31 20.65
N GLN A 130 28.81 23.52 20.95
CA GLN A 130 29.41 24.85 20.87
C GLN A 130 29.47 25.35 19.42
N ALA A 131 29.86 24.50 18.46
CA ALA A 131 29.88 24.87 17.04
C ALA A 131 28.49 25.28 16.54
N LEU A 132 27.45 24.57 16.95
CA LEU A 132 26.06 24.86 16.59
C LEU A 132 25.50 26.12 17.26
N SER A 133 26.12 26.66 18.31
CA SER A 133 25.76 27.98 18.85
C SER A 133 26.17 29.15 17.94
N GLY A 134 27.12 28.91 17.03
CA GLY A 134 27.73 29.96 16.18
C GLY A 134 28.95 30.63 16.82
N GLU A 135 29.22 30.37 18.10
CA GLU A 135 30.41 30.85 18.79
C GLU A 135 31.69 30.11 18.32
N PRO A 136 32.86 30.77 18.39
CA PRO A 136 34.13 30.09 18.17
C PRO A 136 34.37 28.96 19.17
N VAL A 137 34.78 27.80 18.66
CA VAL A 137 35.14 26.61 19.43
C VAL A 137 36.66 26.52 19.55
N ARG A 138 37.11 26.37 20.80
CA ARG A 138 38.47 25.97 21.16
C ARG A 138 38.38 24.83 22.17
N ALA A 139 38.99 23.69 21.88
CA ALA A 139 38.94 22.52 22.75
C ALA A 139 40.31 21.82 22.77
N GLN A 140 40.87 21.64 23.96
CA GLN A 140 42.08 20.83 24.19
C GLN A 140 41.68 19.59 24.99
N GLY A 141 41.15 18.61 24.27
CA GLY A 141 40.65 17.35 24.82
C GLY A 141 41.71 16.23 24.79
N ALA A 142 41.34 15.10 25.37
CA ALA A 142 42.14 13.88 25.33
C ALA A 142 41.99 13.10 24.01
N VAL A 143 40.99 13.42 23.19
CA VAL A 143 40.76 12.83 21.86
C VAL A 143 40.88 13.89 20.76
N PHE A 144 40.34 15.08 20.97
CA PHE A 144 40.34 16.16 19.98
C PHE A 144 41.09 17.40 20.48
N ASP A 145 41.94 17.93 19.62
CA ASP A 145 42.54 19.26 19.77
C ASP A 145 42.04 20.17 18.64
N VAL A 146 41.24 21.18 18.99
CA VAL A 146 40.55 22.10 18.08
C VAL A 146 40.94 23.52 18.46
N GLU A 147 41.78 24.16 17.65
CA GLU A 147 42.27 25.52 17.95
C GLU A 147 41.38 26.64 17.40
N ARG A 148 40.75 26.41 16.24
CA ARG A 148 40.02 27.43 15.47
C ARG A 148 38.88 26.81 14.67
N LEU A 149 37.75 26.58 15.32
CA LEU A 149 36.51 26.19 14.63
C LEU A 149 35.45 27.27 14.85
N GLN A 150 34.91 27.82 13.77
CA GLN A 150 33.66 28.56 13.78
C GLN A 150 32.93 28.22 12.48
N LEU A 151 31.64 27.90 12.56
CA LEU A 151 30.87 27.60 11.35
C LEU A 151 30.68 28.89 10.55
N GLY A 152 30.87 28.81 9.23
CA GLY A 152 30.65 29.93 8.31
C GLY A 152 29.18 30.26 8.04
N ILE A 153 28.28 29.84 8.93
CA ILE A 153 26.83 29.99 8.85
C ILE A 153 26.27 30.34 10.23
N PRO A 154 25.08 30.98 10.32
CA PRO A 154 24.47 31.30 11.61
C PRO A 154 24.26 30.06 12.49
N GLY A 155 24.32 30.26 13.81
CA GLY A 155 24.06 29.23 14.81
C GLY A 155 22.72 28.52 14.59
N ARG A 156 22.72 27.21 14.81
CA ARG A 156 21.59 26.28 14.68
C ARG A 156 21.33 25.58 16.02
N GLU A 157 21.15 26.34 17.09
CA GLU A 157 20.91 25.82 18.46
C GLU A 157 19.68 24.91 18.58
N ARG A 158 18.77 24.95 17.60
CA ARG A 158 17.59 24.08 17.53
C ARG A 158 17.92 22.62 17.19
N VAL A 159 19.12 22.32 16.69
CA VAL A 159 19.55 20.93 16.46
C VAL A 159 19.74 20.24 17.80
N ARG A 160 18.96 19.18 18.04
CA ARG A 160 18.98 18.41 19.30
C ARG A 160 20.00 17.28 19.18
N LEU A 161 20.85 17.10 20.20
CA LEU A 161 21.87 16.05 20.23
C LEU A 161 21.33 14.81 20.96
N PHE A 162 21.12 13.73 20.21
CA PHE A 162 20.64 12.46 20.75
C PHE A 162 21.80 11.45 20.88
N VAL A 163 21.79 10.63 21.92
CA VAL A 163 22.83 9.61 22.14
C VAL A 163 22.20 8.20 22.17
N ALA A 164 22.71 7.31 21.32
CA ALA A 164 22.44 5.87 21.40
C ALA A 164 23.36 5.21 22.43
N GLY A 165 22.93 5.24 23.69
CA GLY A 165 23.65 4.66 24.83
C GLY A 165 22.94 3.43 25.40
N LEU A 166 23.69 2.35 25.64
CA LEU A 166 23.19 1.11 26.29
C LEU A 166 23.93 0.75 27.59
N SER A 167 25.24 0.99 27.64
CA SER A 167 26.03 0.77 28.87
C SER A 167 25.71 1.83 29.92
N ARG A 168 25.77 1.47 31.21
CA ARG A 168 25.48 2.42 32.31
C ARG A 168 26.31 3.70 32.23
N ARG A 169 27.60 3.58 31.86
CA ARG A 169 28.48 4.73 31.69
C ARG A 169 28.04 5.64 30.53
N MET A 170 27.55 5.07 29.44
CA MET A 170 27.02 5.88 28.32
C MET A 170 25.65 6.49 28.66
N LEU A 171 24.77 5.76 29.35
CA LEU A 171 23.49 6.29 29.84
C LEU A 171 23.67 7.46 30.79
N ARG A 172 24.70 7.40 31.65
CA ARG A 172 25.09 8.53 32.49
C ARG A 172 25.50 9.75 31.67
N ILE A 173 26.33 9.58 30.63
CA ILE A 173 26.67 10.67 29.69
C ILE A 173 25.41 11.20 28.99
N THR A 174 24.49 10.32 28.59
CA THR A 174 23.22 10.73 27.99
C THR A 174 22.42 11.65 28.91
N GLY A 175 22.27 11.29 30.19
CA GLY A 175 21.60 12.15 31.17
C GLY A 175 22.36 13.46 31.45
N GLU A 176 23.69 13.39 31.58
CA GLU A 176 24.53 14.54 31.92
C GLU A 176 24.67 15.54 30.75
N GLU A 177 24.69 15.12 29.48
CA GLU A 177 25.16 15.96 28.36
C GLU A 177 24.27 15.98 27.09
N ALA A 178 23.41 14.98 26.87
CA ALA A 178 22.57 14.91 25.68
C ALA A 178 21.27 15.71 25.83
N ASP A 179 20.61 15.97 24.70
CA ASP A 179 19.23 16.49 24.64
C ASP A 179 18.20 15.36 24.54
N GLY A 180 18.63 14.20 24.04
CA GLY A 180 17.79 13.00 23.94
C GLY A 180 18.55 11.67 23.99
N TRP A 181 17.81 10.61 24.23
CA TRP A 181 18.26 9.22 24.29
C TRP A 181 17.64 8.42 23.14
N LEU A 182 18.46 7.61 22.46
CA LEU A 182 18.03 6.66 21.42
C LEU A 182 18.18 5.21 21.90
N PRO A 183 17.27 4.71 22.75
CA PRO A 183 17.23 3.30 23.11
C PRO A 183 16.64 2.45 21.99
N ILE A 184 16.80 1.14 22.13
CA ILE A 184 16.19 0.15 21.26
C ILE A 184 15.69 -1.01 22.13
N TRP A 185 14.61 -1.66 21.69
CA TRP A 185 13.95 -2.76 22.42
C TRP A 185 13.50 -2.33 23.83
N PRO A 186 12.63 -1.31 23.98
CA PRO A 186 12.14 -0.93 25.30
C PRO A 186 11.29 -2.07 25.89
N SER A 187 11.74 -2.67 26.98
CA SER A 187 10.96 -3.65 27.75
C SER A 187 9.82 -2.98 28.50
N ARG A 188 8.60 -3.50 28.36
CA ARG A 188 7.39 -2.97 29.00
C ARG A 188 7.45 -3.02 30.53
N TRP A 189 8.27 -3.88 31.13
CA TRP A 189 8.40 -3.96 32.59
C TRP A 189 9.71 -3.40 33.14
N ALA A 190 10.80 -3.38 32.37
CA ALA A 190 12.10 -2.96 32.87
C ALA A 190 12.56 -1.58 32.39
N PHE A 191 12.00 -1.06 31.29
CA PHE A 191 12.50 0.17 30.65
C PHE A 191 12.40 1.39 31.55
N GLN A 192 11.26 1.58 32.24
CA GLN A 192 11.02 2.74 33.09
C GLN A 192 12.02 2.82 34.25
N ASP A 193 12.40 1.68 34.83
CA ASP A 193 13.42 1.61 35.88
C ASP A 193 14.81 2.01 35.35
N VAL A 194 15.16 1.60 34.13
CA VAL A 194 16.42 2.01 33.48
C VAL A 194 16.42 3.51 33.21
N LEU A 195 15.33 4.03 32.66
CA LEU A 195 15.16 5.46 32.39
C LEU A 195 15.32 6.26 33.70
N ALA A 196 14.57 5.89 34.74
CA ALA A 196 14.58 6.60 36.02
C ALA A 196 15.95 6.58 36.71
N ARG A 197 16.60 5.42 36.78
CA ARG A 197 17.84 5.26 37.56
C ARG A 197 19.07 5.78 36.84
N GLU A 198 19.21 5.46 35.55
CA GLU A 198 20.48 5.66 34.84
C GLU A 198 20.49 6.99 34.08
N VAL A 199 19.38 7.38 33.44
CA VAL A 199 19.31 8.60 32.63
C VAL A 199 18.75 9.76 33.45
N ALA A 200 17.57 9.61 34.05
CA ALA A 200 16.93 10.67 34.84
C ALA A 200 17.76 11.02 36.08
N GLY A 201 18.30 10.01 36.79
CA GLY A 201 19.20 10.22 37.91
C GLY A 201 20.48 10.99 37.55
N ALA A 202 21.05 10.70 36.37
CA ALA A 202 22.23 11.42 35.87
C ALA A 202 21.91 12.87 35.46
N ALA A 203 20.77 13.09 34.79
CA ALA A 203 20.29 14.43 34.43
C ALA A 203 20.03 15.28 35.67
N ALA A 204 19.33 14.73 36.67
CA ALA A 204 19.05 15.40 37.95
C ALA A 204 20.35 15.73 38.69
N GLY A 205 21.31 14.80 38.76
CA GLY A 205 22.62 15.02 39.36
C GLY A 205 23.44 16.12 38.67
N ALA A 206 23.20 16.36 37.38
CA ALA A 206 23.81 17.43 36.60
C ALA A 206 22.99 18.73 36.57
N GLY A 207 21.82 18.78 37.23
CA GLY A 207 20.92 19.94 37.21
C GLY A 207 20.28 20.22 35.85
N ARG A 208 20.07 19.19 35.03
CA ARG A 208 19.52 19.30 33.67
C ARG A 208 18.13 18.66 33.56
N PRO A 209 17.29 19.09 32.60
CA PRO A 209 16.03 18.41 32.31
C PRO A 209 16.27 16.98 31.83
N LEU A 210 15.26 16.13 31.97
CA LEU A 210 15.27 14.77 31.43
C LEU A 210 15.44 14.83 29.89
N PRO A 211 16.39 14.08 29.32
CA PRO A 211 16.51 13.95 27.86
C PRO A 211 15.25 13.33 27.24
N GLU A 212 14.84 13.83 26.07
CA GLU A 212 13.76 13.22 25.28
C GLU A 212 14.10 11.78 24.89
N VAL A 213 13.12 10.89 24.86
CA VAL A 213 13.30 9.47 24.59
C VAL A 213 12.72 9.09 23.24
N ALA A 214 13.60 8.82 22.27
CA ALA A 214 13.24 8.32 20.95
C ALA A 214 13.58 6.82 20.84
N ALA A 215 12.65 5.95 21.25
CA ALA A 215 12.90 4.52 21.39
C ALA A 215 12.60 3.75 20.10
N TYR A 216 13.58 3.02 19.58
CA TYR A 216 13.39 2.12 18.44
C TYR A 216 12.62 0.87 18.87
N VAL A 217 11.46 0.67 18.24
CA VAL A 217 10.57 -0.45 18.52
C VAL A 217 10.30 -1.21 17.23
N TYR A 218 10.73 -2.47 17.18
CA TYR A 218 10.41 -3.30 16.03
C TYR A 218 8.91 -3.54 15.98
N THR A 219 8.33 -3.36 14.80
CA THR A 219 6.89 -3.34 14.61
C THR A 219 6.47 -4.23 13.45
N TYR A 220 5.49 -5.10 13.69
CA TYR A 220 4.82 -5.88 12.66
C TYR A 220 3.31 -5.86 12.91
N VAL A 221 2.55 -5.51 11.89
CA VAL A 221 1.08 -5.44 11.89
C VAL A 221 0.55 -6.41 10.85
N GLY A 222 -0.26 -7.38 11.26
CA GLY A 222 -0.81 -8.37 10.34
C GLY A 222 -1.64 -9.42 11.06
N GLU A 223 -2.36 -10.21 10.27
CA GLU A 223 -3.16 -11.33 10.78
C GLU A 223 -2.29 -12.57 11.07
N ASP A 224 -1.25 -12.80 10.26
CA ASP A 224 -0.31 -13.91 10.45
C ASP A 224 0.71 -13.57 11.54
N THR A 225 0.41 -14.04 12.75
CA THR A 225 1.27 -13.80 13.91
C THR A 225 2.53 -14.68 13.87
N GLU A 226 2.56 -15.81 13.14
CA GLU A 226 3.72 -16.72 13.11
C GLU A 226 4.82 -16.21 12.19
N GLN A 227 4.46 -15.64 11.03
CA GLN A 227 5.43 -14.96 10.17
C GLN A 227 6.08 -13.78 10.90
N ALA A 228 5.27 -12.98 11.61
CA ALA A 228 5.75 -11.87 12.43
C ALA A 228 6.80 -12.32 13.46
N LEU A 229 6.49 -13.39 14.21
CA LEU A 229 7.39 -13.94 15.21
C LEU A 229 8.69 -14.45 14.58
N THR A 230 8.62 -15.08 13.41
CA THR A 230 9.81 -15.61 12.72
C THR A 230 10.81 -14.49 12.38
N SER A 231 10.34 -13.43 11.73
CA SER A 231 11.21 -12.30 11.35
C SER A 231 11.79 -11.58 12.57
N LEU A 232 11.00 -11.43 13.64
CA LEU A 232 11.44 -10.78 14.88
C LEU A 232 12.42 -11.64 15.70
N ARG A 233 12.23 -12.96 15.75
CA ARG A 233 13.20 -13.90 16.37
C ARG A 233 14.56 -13.80 15.68
N ARG A 234 14.58 -13.71 14.35
CA ARG A 234 15.82 -13.54 13.59
C ARG A 234 16.56 -12.27 13.99
N ALA A 235 15.84 -11.14 14.09
CA ALA A 235 16.42 -9.87 14.51
C ALA A 235 16.97 -9.94 15.95
N LEU A 236 16.15 -10.40 16.91
CA LEU A 236 16.55 -10.50 18.32
C LEU A 236 17.75 -11.43 18.53
N ALA A 237 17.77 -12.60 17.89
CA ALA A 237 18.89 -13.53 18.00
C ALA A 237 20.21 -12.89 17.51
N TRP A 238 20.18 -12.14 16.40
CA TRP A 238 21.34 -11.42 15.91
C TRP A 238 21.80 -10.33 16.90
N TYR A 239 20.87 -9.56 17.48
CA TYR A 239 21.21 -8.53 18.47
C TYR A 239 21.77 -9.10 19.78
N MET A 240 21.24 -10.24 20.24
CA MET A 240 21.73 -10.89 21.46
C MET A 240 23.16 -11.40 21.34
N VAL A 241 23.59 -11.79 20.13
CA VAL A 241 24.89 -12.49 19.94
C VAL A 241 25.93 -11.67 19.16
N ASN A 242 25.53 -11.01 18.07
CA ASN A 242 26.47 -10.40 17.11
C ASN A 242 26.55 -8.88 17.17
N ALA A 243 25.54 -8.18 17.70
CA ALA A 243 25.54 -6.71 17.74
C ALA A 243 26.55 -6.13 18.76
N GLY A 244 27.19 -6.98 19.55
CA GLY A 244 28.23 -6.63 20.52
C GLY A 244 27.75 -6.68 21.97
N PRO A 245 28.70 -6.63 22.93
CA PRO A 245 28.42 -6.92 24.33
C PRO A 245 27.44 -5.95 24.99
N ALA A 246 27.31 -4.72 24.48
CA ALA A 246 26.37 -3.75 25.04
C ALA A 246 24.91 -4.21 24.91
N TYR A 247 24.57 -4.93 23.84
CA TYR A 247 23.23 -5.48 23.61
C TYR A 247 22.98 -6.72 24.48
N GLU A 248 23.96 -7.62 24.62
CA GLU A 248 23.87 -8.74 25.55
C GLU A 248 23.54 -8.24 26.98
N HIS A 249 24.30 -7.25 27.46
CA HIS A 249 24.06 -6.65 28.78
C HIS A 249 22.70 -5.93 28.89
N LEU A 250 22.17 -5.39 27.79
CA LEU A 250 20.84 -4.79 27.76
C LEU A 250 19.76 -5.85 28.04
N PHE A 251 19.76 -6.95 27.28
CA PHE A 251 18.77 -8.02 27.46
C PHE A 251 18.89 -8.67 28.84
N ARG A 252 20.11 -8.88 29.34
CA ARG A 252 20.32 -9.35 30.73
C ARG A 252 19.75 -8.38 31.77
N ARG A 253 19.89 -7.07 31.56
CA ARG A 253 19.32 -6.04 32.46
C ARG A 253 17.79 -6.06 32.47
N TYR A 254 17.17 -6.40 31.35
CA TYR A 254 15.71 -6.58 31.27
C TYR A 254 15.22 -7.92 31.86
N GLY A 255 16.11 -8.75 32.39
CA GLY A 255 15.78 -10.03 33.02
C GLY A 255 15.90 -11.24 32.09
N TYR A 256 16.34 -11.07 30.85
CA TYR A 256 16.39 -12.14 29.85
C TYR A 256 17.71 -12.93 29.82
N GLY A 257 18.40 -13.03 30.97
CA GLY A 257 19.71 -13.68 31.02
C GLY A 257 19.71 -15.12 30.51
N GLU A 258 18.75 -15.92 30.96
CA GLU A 258 18.64 -17.32 30.52
C GLU A 258 18.32 -17.45 29.03
N VAL A 259 17.50 -16.54 28.48
CA VAL A 259 17.20 -16.51 27.04
C VAL A 259 18.47 -16.23 26.26
N VAL A 260 19.24 -15.21 26.68
CA VAL A 260 20.53 -14.87 26.07
C VAL A 260 21.49 -16.05 26.11
N ASP A 261 21.56 -16.77 27.23
CA ASP A 261 22.43 -17.94 27.39
C ASP A 261 22.06 -19.06 26.40
N ARG A 262 20.77 -19.42 26.30
CA ARG A 262 20.29 -20.43 25.36
C ARG A 262 20.53 -20.03 23.90
N VAL A 263 20.17 -18.81 23.52
CA VAL A 263 20.36 -18.27 22.16
C VAL A 263 21.84 -18.29 21.79
N THR A 264 22.71 -17.85 22.70
CA THR A 264 24.16 -17.80 22.49
C THR A 264 24.76 -19.19 22.34
N ALA A 265 24.35 -20.16 23.17
CA ALA A 265 24.81 -21.54 23.10
C ALA A 265 24.47 -22.19 21.75
N ALA A 266 23.21 -22.09 21.32
CA ALA A 266 22.78 -22.60 20.00
C ALA A 266 23.50 -21.88 18.85
N TRP A 267 23.64 -20.56 18.93
CA TRP A 267 24.33 -19.76 17.91
C TRP A 267 25.80 -20.15 17.74
N ARG A 268 26.51 -20.43 18.85
CA ARG A 268 27.91 -20.88 18.83
C ARG A 268 28.06 -22.33 18.36
N ALA A 269 27.05 -23.17 18.56
CA ALA A 269 26.98 -24.51 18.00
C ALA A 269 26.66 -24.54 16.49
N GLY A 270 26.40 -23.38 15.87
CA GLY A 270 26.01 -23.27 14.47
C GLY A 270 24.51 -23.48 14.21
N ASP A 271 23.73 -23.78 15.24
CA ASP A 271 22.29 -24.00 15.16
C ASP A 271 21.52 -22.67 15.17
N ARG A 272 21.35 -22.09 13.97
CA ARG A 272 20.65 -20.81 13.78
C ARG A 272 19.15 -20.91 14.06
N GLU A 273 18.52 -22.04 13.73
CA GLU A 273 17.09 -22.24 13.94
C GLU A 273 16.79 -22.48 15.42
N GLY A 274 17.57 -23.32 16.10
CA GLY A 274 17.45 -23.49 17.55
C GLY A 274 17.72 -22.21 18.34
N ALA A 275 18.65 -21.37 17.87
CA ALA A 275 18.86 -20.04 18.47
C ALA A 275 17.61 -19.15 18.35
N ARG A 276 16.93 -19.15 17.20
CA ARG A 276 15.68 -18.39 17.00
C ARG A 276 14.54 -18.98 17.83
N ALA A 277 14.37 -20.30 17.82
CA ALA A 277 13.33 -21.01 18.57
C ALA A 277 13.48 -20.84 20.09
N SER A 278 14.70 -20.59 20.57
CA SER A 278 14.99 -20.32 21.99
C SER A 278 14.44 -18.99 22.50
N ILE A 279 13.95 -18.11 21.62
CA ILE A 279 13.33 -16.83 21.94
C ILE A 279 11.81 -17.01 22.03
N PRO A 280 11.25 -16.99 23.26
CA PRO A 280 9.82 -17.21 23.44
C PRO A 280 9.00 -15.99 22.98
N ALA A 281 7.71 -16.23 22.66
CA ALA A 281 6.86 -15.19 22.07
C ALA A 281 6.52 -14.03 23.03
N ASP A 282 6.54 -14.26 24.34
CA ASP A 282 6.34 -13.23 25.36
C ASP A 282 7.49 -12.20 25.37
N VAL A 283 8.73 -12.62 25.14
CA VAL A 283 9.89 -11.71 24.96
C VAL A 283 9.66 -10.77 23.78
N ILE A 284 9.10 -11.29 22.68
CA ILE A 284 8.76 -10.48 21.51
C ILE A 284 7.61 -9.52 21.85
N ARG A 285 6.57 -10.01 22.51
CA ARG A 285 5.45 -9.18 22.98
C ARG A 285 5.82 -8.18 24.06
N ASP A 286 6.97 -8.31 24.71
CA ASP A 286 7.52 -7.33 25.65
C ASP A 286 8.34 -6.25 24.93
N LEU A 287 9.14 -6.61 23.93
CA LEU A 287 10.11 -5.71 23.31
C LEU A 287 9.62 -5.06 22.00
N CYS A 288 8.53 -5.57 21.41
CA CYS A 288 8.06 -5.21 20.07
C CYS A 288 6.61 -4.73 20.07
N LEU A 289 6.19 -4.07 18.98
CA LEU A 289 4.79 -3.87 18.62
C LEU A 289 4.35 -4.96 17.63
N VAL A 290 3.50 -5.88 18.07
CA VAL A 290 3.04 -6.99 17.22
C VAL A 290 1.54 -7.18 17.40
N GLY A 291 0.82 -7.35 16.30
CA GLY A 291 -0.59 -7.72 16.33
C GLY A 291 -1.37 -7.20 15.13
N ARG A 292 -2.69 -7.18 15.26
CA ARG A 292 -3.58 -6.59 14.24
C ARG A 292 -3.66 -5.08 14.40
N THR A 293 -4.07 -4.39 13.34
CA THR A 293 -4.22 -2.94 13.26
C THR A 293 -4.96 -2.34 14.46
N GLU A 294 -6.02 -3.01 14.93
CA GLU A 294 -6.87 -2.54 16.03
C GLU A 294 -6.13 -2.51 17.38
N SER A 295 -5.07 -3.31 17.53
CA SER A 295 -4.29 -3.41 18.76
C SER A 295 -3.18 -2.36 18.87
N ILE A 296 -2.77 -1.77 17.75
CA ILE A 296 -1.61 -0.87 17.69
C ILE A 296 -1.79 0.41 18.51
N PRO A 297 -2.95 1.11 18.49
CA PRO A 297 -3.13 2.31 19.30
C PRO A 297 -2.92 2.09 20.80
N ALA A 298 -3.43 0.99 21.34
CA ALA A 298 -3.27 0.66 22.76
C ALA A 298 -1.81 0.33 23.12
N GLN A 299 -1.09 -0.34 22.22
CA GLN A 299 0.33 -0.64 22.43
C GLN A 299 1.22 0.61 22.34
N LEU A 300 0.92 1.54 21.42
CA LEU A 300 1.59 2.84 21.33
C LEU A 300 1.37 3.66 22.60
N GLU A 301 0.15 3.67 23.15
CA GLU A 301 -0.14 4.32 24.43
C GLU A 301 0.66 3.68 25.57
N GLY A 302 0.77 2.35 25.59
CA GLY A 302 1.65 1.64 26.52
C GLY A 302 3.09 2.15 26.47
N LEU A 303 3.66 2.37 25.29
CA LEU A 303 5.00 2.94 25.15
C LEU A 303 5.11 4.36 25.72
N ARG A 304 4.11 5.21 25.49
CA ARG A 304 4.08 6.58 26.06
C ARG A 304 4.11 6.55 27.58
N THR A 305 3.35 5.65 28.20
CA THR A 305 3.35 5.51 29.67
C THR A 305 4.69 5.09 30.27
N LEU A 306 5.60 4.52 29.46
CA LEU A 306 6.97 4.18 29.88
C LEU A 306 7.92 5.39 29.87
N GLY A 307 7.45 6.58 29.48
CA GLY A 307 8.27 7.78 29.30
C GLY A 307 8.98 7.82 27.94
N ILE A 308 8.40 7.21 26.91
CA ILE A 308 8.89 7.30 25.53
C ILE A 308 8.15 8.43 24.83
N ASP A 309 8.87 9.52 24.51
CA ASP A 309 8.32 10.67 23.79
C ASP A 309 8.10 10.37 22.31
N HIS A 310 9.02 9.62 21.71
CA HIS A 310 8.99 9.28 20.29
C HIS A 310 9.18 7.79 20.05
N PRO A 311 8.09 7.00 19.99
CA PRO A 311 8.17 5.64 19.48
C PRO A 311 8.68 5.66 18.04
N VAL A 312 9.86 5.11 17.78
CA VAL A 312 10.45 5.01 16.45
C VAL A 312 10.15 3.64 15.87
N ILE A 313 9.17 3.60 14.98
CA ILE A 313 8.71 2.39 14.29
C ILE A 313 9.83 1.83 13.42
N ARG A 314 10.32 0.65 13.78
CA ARG A 314 11.31 -0.10 13.00
C ARG A 314 10.65 -1.30 12.35
N LEU A 315 10.52 -1.27 11.03
CA LEU A 315 9.98 -2.40 10.29
C LEU A 315 11.05 -3.50 10.10
N PRO A 316 10.66 -4.79 10.00
CA PRO A 316 11.58 -5.88 9.65
C PRO A 316 12.27 -5.66 8.29
N ASP A 317 13.53 -6.09 8.19
CA ASP A 317 14.39 -5.86 7.01
C ASP A 317 14.03 -6.72 5.79
N ASP A 318 13.18 -7.71 5.97
CA ASP A 318 12.74 -8.65 4.93
C ASP A 318 11.43 -8.24 4.24
N LEU A 319 10.85 -7.10 4.62
CA LEU A 319 9.66 -6.57 3.95
C LEU A 319 10.03 -5.89 2.63
N GLY A 320 9.27 -6.19 1.57
CA GLY A 320 9.33 -5.44 0.32
C GLY A 320 8.78 -4.01 0.47
N PRO A 321 9.10 -3.10 -0.48
CA PRO A 321 8.66 -1.70 -0.43
C PRO A 321 7.15 -1.50 -0.23
N GLY A 322 6.33 -2.25 -0.97
CA GLY A 322 4.87 -2.20 -0.86
C GLY A 322 4.38 -2.65 0.52
N GLN A 323 4.91 -3.78 1.02
CA GLN A 323 4.57 -4.31 2.34
C GLN A 323 4.94 -3.33 3.47
N ALA A 324 6.09 -2.64 3.34
CA ALA A 324 6.49 -1.62 4.31
C ALA A 324 5.52 -0.43 4.31
N ALA A 325 5.09 0.04 3.14
CA ALA A 325 4.10 1.12 3.04
C ALA A 325 2.74 0.70 3.62
N ASP A 326 2.26 -0.51 3.30
CA ASP A 326 1.03 -1.07 3.85
C ASP A 326 1.08 -1.16 5.38
N MET A 327 2.23 -1.54 5.92
CA MET A 327 2.47 -1.59 7.36
C MET A 327 2.33 -0.21 8.01
N LEU A 328 2.92 0.83 7.40
CA LEU A 328 2.79 2.19 7.90
C LEU A 328 1.34 2.68 7.85
N ARG A 329 0.58 2.34 6.80
CA ARG A 329 -0.86 2.66 6.70
C ARG A 329 -1.65 1.98 7.80
N ALA A 330 -1.39 0.70 8.05
CA ALA A 330 -2.01 -0.05 9.13
C ALA A 330 -1.70 0.59 10.49
N ILE A 331 -0.44 0.95 10.77
CA ILE A 331 -0.05 1.62 12.02
C ILE A 331 -0.76 2.96 12.19
N ALA A 332 -0.90 3.76 11.13
CA ALA A 332 -1.59 5.04 11.16
C ALA A 332 -3.11 4.92 11.34
N GLY A 333 -3.65 3.70 11.39
CA GLY A 333 -5.08 3.46 11.38
C GLY A 333 -5.75 4.04 10.12
N ALA A 334 -4.96 4.22 9.05
CA ALA A 334 -5.43 4.78 7.81
C ALA A 334 -6.36 3.76 7.15
N ARG A 335 -7.66 3.90 7.39
CA ARG A 335 -8.65 3.34 6.50
C ARG A 335 -8.60 4.19 5.24
N GLU A 336 -8.30 3.58 4.09
CA GLU A 336 -8.44 4.27 2.81
C GLU A 336 -9.91 4.65 2.62
N VAL A 337 -10.25 5.88 3.02
CA VAL A 337 -11.45 6.56 2.53
C VAL A 337 -11.10 6.99 1.12
N GLU A 338 -11.46 6.14 0.17
CA GLU A 338 -11.43 6.45 -1.24
C GLU A 338 -12.17 7.77 -1.47
N PRO A 339 -11.58 8.74 -2.20
CA PRO A 339 -12.24 10.03 -2.44
C PRO A 339 -13.57 9.80 -3.16
N ARG A 340 -14.57 10.65 -2.89
CA ARG A 340 -15.76 10.68 -3.76
C ARG A 340 -15.36 11.13 -5.17
N TYR A 341 -16.17 10.81 -6.16
CA TYR A 341 -15.90 11.13 -7.56
C TYR A 341 -15.58 12.63 -7.75
N ARG A 342 -16.39 13.51 -7.16
CA ARG A 342 -16.20 14.97 -7.21
C ARG A 342 -14.91 15.48 -6.53
N GLU A 343 -14.28 14.64 -5.71
CA GLU A 343 -13.04 14.93 -4.99
C GLU A 343 -11.81 14.41 -5.76
N LEU A 344 -12.02 13.70 -6.87
CA LEU A 344 -10.96 13.22 -7.74
C LEU A 344 -10.25 14.39 -8.44
N PRO A 345 -8.93 14.28 -8.68
CA PRO A 345 -8.21 15.20 -9.55
C PRO A 345 -8.87 15.34 -10.92
N VAL A 346 -8.67 16.49 -11.56
CA VAL A 346 -9.21 16.81 -12.88
C VAL A 346 -8.12 17.00 -13.91
N ILE A 347 -8.36 16.54 -15.13
CA ILE A 347 -7.55 16.92 -16.29
C ILE A 347 -7.90 18.37 -16.64
N GLU A 348 -7.05 19.33 -16.28
CA GLU A 348 -7.34 20.77 -16.35
C GLU A 348 -7.94 21.22 -17.69
N ARG A 349 -7.47 20.66 -18.82
CA ARG A 349 -7.92 21.04 -20.16
C ARG A 349 -9.34 20.56 -20.51
N THR A 350 -9.83 19.48 -19.89
CA THR A 350 -11.19 18.96 -20.15
C THR A 350 -12.13 19.10 -18.96
N GLY A 351 -11.60 19.33 -17.76
CA GLY A 351 -12.36 19.28 -16.51
C GLY A 351 -12.73 17.88 -16.05
N ALA A 352 -12.30 16.83 -16.76
CA ALA A 352 -12.72 15.47 -16.46
C ALA A 352 -12.01 14.92 -15.22
N HIS A 353 -12.79 14.37 -14.28
CA HIS A 353 -12.29 13.71 -13.09
C HIS A 353 -11.60 12.37 -13.43
N HIS A 354 -10.49 12.07 -12.76
CA HIS A 354 -9.74 10.83 -12.98
C HIS A 354 -9.22 10.21 -11.68
N ALA A 355 -9.16 8.88 -11.64
CA ALA A 355 -8.70 8.09 -10.51
C ALA A 355 -7.19 7.77 -10.55
N TRP A 356 -6.43 8.43 -11.42
CA TRP A 356 -5.01 8.12 -11.60
C TRP A 356 -4.22 8.34 -10.30
N GLY A 357 -3.53 7.28 -9.86
CA GLY A 357 -2.76 7.29 -8.61
C GLY A 357 -3.58 7.03 -7.35
N VAL A 358 -4.91 6.93 -7.42
CA VAL A 358 -5.77 6.62 -6.26
C VAL A 358 -5.39 5.27 -5.66
N PHE A 359 -5.13 4.27 -6.49
CA PHE A 359 -4.69 2.93 -6.07
C PHE A 359 -3.15 2.75 -6.13
N GLY A 360 -2.41 3.86 -6.16
CA GLY A 360 -0.94 3.87 -6.27
C GLY A 360 -0.44 4.26 -7.66
N THR A 361 0.76 4.83 -7.72
CA THR A 361 1.36 5.37 -8.97
C THR A 361 1.79 4.30 -9.97
N CYS A 362 2.00 3.06 -9.52
CA CYS A 362 2.36 1.92 -10.37
C CYS A 362 1.16 1.01 -10.69
N ASP A 363 -0.06 1.42 -10.35
CA ASP A 363 -1.27 0.59 -10.46
C ASP A 363 -1.57 0.16 -11.90
N GLN A 364 -1.94 -1.11 -12.09
CA GLN A 364 -2.33 -1.71 -13.37
C GLN A 364 -3.72 -2.37 -13.36
N LEU A 365 -4.48 -2.25 -12.25
CA LEU A 365 -5.75 -2.93 -12.04
C LEU A 365 -6.94 -1.97 -11.90
N GLY A 366 -6.70 -0.69 -11.56
CA GLY A 366 -7.76 0.29 -11.41
C GLY A 366 -8.75 -0.08 -10.31
N THR A 367 -10.05 0.06 -10.56
CA THR A 367 -11.09 -0.21 -9.54
C THR A 367 -11.15 -1.67 -9.10
N VAL A 368 -10.51 -2.60 -9.82
CA VAL A 368 -10.36 -4.00 -9.39
C VAL A 368 -9.55 -4.13 -8.09
N ASN A 369 -8.73 -3.13 -7.75
CA ASN A 369 -8.07 -3.06 -6.43
C ASN A 369 -9.05 -2.98 -5.25
N ARG A 370 -10.32 -2.61 -5.49
CA ARG A 370 -11.38 -2.64 -4.47
C ARG A 370 -11.74 -4.06 -4.04
N ILE A 371 -11.42 -5.07 -4.84
CA ILE A 371 -11.58 -6.49 -4.50
C ILE A 371 -10.37 -6.87 -3.64
N THR A 372 -10.45 -6.68 -2.33
CA THR A 372 -9.41 -7.06 -1.37
C THR A 372 -9.62 -8.49 -0.85
N PRO A 373 -8.63 -9.12 -0.17
CA PRO A 373 -8.81 -10.46 0.39
C PRO A 373 -10.03 -10.60 1.32
N ASP A 374 -10.33 -9.57 2.12
CA ASP A 374 -11.52 -9.55 2.99
C ASP A 374 -12.83 -9.44 2.18
N VAL A 375 -12.83 -8.70 1.07
CA VAL A 375 -13.97 -8.66 0.14
C VAL A 375 -14.19 -10.02 -0.51
N VAL A 376 -13.13 -10.71 -0.95
CA VAL A 376 -13.20 -12.08 -1.49
C VAL A 376 -13.77 -13.05 -0.43
N ALA A 377 -13.27 -12.99 0.80
CA ALA A 377 -13.74 -13.84 1.89
C ALA A 377 -15.20 -13.56 2.27
N ALA A 378 -15.64 -12.29 2.20
CA ALA A 378 -17.03 -11.93 2.41
C ALA A 378 -17.93 -12.43 1.27
N ALA A 379 -17.49 -12.28 0.01
CA ALA A 379 -18.20 -12.78 -1.16
C ALA A 379 -18.36 -14.31 -1.15
N ALA A 380 -17.34 -15.04 -0.69
CA ALA A 380 -17.43 -16.50 -0.54
C ALA A 380 -18.58 -16.95 0.39
N ARG A 381 -19.02 -16.09 1.33
CA ARG A 381 -20.16 -16.37 2.22
C ARG A 381 -21.52 -16.17 1.55
N GLU A 382 -21.55 -15.65 0.33
CA GLU A 382 -22.77 -15.61 -0.48
C GLU A 382 -23.15 -17.03 -0.94
N VAL A 383 -22.20 -17.97 -1.03
CA VAL A 383 -22.44 -19.37 -1.39
C VAL A 383 -23.11 -20.11 -0.24
N ARG A 384 -24.33 -20.59 -0.47
CA ARG A 384 -25.17 -21.32 0.48
C ARG A 384 -25.65 -22.64 -0.07
N GLU A 385 -26.06 -22.67 -1.33
CA GLU A 385 -26.66 -23.85 -1.96
C GLU A 385 -25.72 -24.57 -2.92
N GLY A 386 -24.72 -23.86 -3.44
CA GLY A 386 -23.78 -24.38 -4.45
C GLY A 386 -24.38 -24.46 -5.86
N GLU A 387 -25.51 -23.81 -6.13
CA GLU A 387 -26.03 -23.70 -7.51
C GLU A 387 -25.10 -22.79 -8.31
N ILE A 388 -24.63 -23.28 -9.46
CA ILE A 388 -23.74 -22.56 -10.38
C ILE A 388 -24.54 -22.17 -11.62
N VAL A 389 -24.50 -20.90 -11.98
CA VAL A 389 -25.11 -20.35 -13.19
C VAL A 389 -24.01 -19.84 -14.12
N ASN A 390 -23.95 -20.36 -15.35
CA ASN A 390 -23.06 -19.85 -16.39
C ASN A 390 -23.58 -18.48 -16.87
N LEU A 391 -22.69 -17.49 -16.93
CA LEU A 391 -22.99 -16.12 -17.37
C LEU A 391 -22.39 -15.79 -18.73
N SER A 392 -21.73 -16.75 -19.37
CA SER A 392 -21.07 -16.60 -20.67
C SER A 392 -21.89 -17.23 -21.78
N LEU A 393 -22.10 -16.46 -22.84
CA LEU A 393 -22.65 -16.92 -24.11
C LEU A 393 -21.71 -17.93 -24.77
N PRO A 394 -22.25 -18.80 -25.65
CA PRO A 394 -21.43 -19.50 -26.63
C PRO A 394 -20.58 -18.48 -27.42
N LEU A 395 -19.33 -18.82 -27.75
CA LEU A 395 -18.43 -17.92 -28.49
C LEU A 395 -18.93 -17.55 -29.90
N THR A 396 -19.95 -18.24 -30.40
CA THR A 396 -20.63 -17.98 -31.67
C THR A 396 -21.93 -17.19 -31.51
N GLU A 397 -22.24 -16.73 -30.29
CA GLU A 397 -23.43 -15.95 -29.97
C GLU A 397 -23.03 -14.62 -29.28
N PRO A 398 -23.65 -13.49 -29.66
CA PRO A 398 -24.47 -13.31 -30.86
C PRO A 398 -23.64 -13.53 -32.14
N GLY A 399 -24.30 -13.66 -33.29
CA GLY A 399 -23.61 -13.54 -34.58
C GLY A 399 -22.81 -12.22 -34.68
N PRO A 400 -21.97 -12.04 -35.72
CA PRO A 400 -20.95 -11.01 -35.74
C PRO A 400 -21.59 -9.62 -35.86
N LEU A 401 -21.78 -8.94 -34.72
CA LEU A 401 -22.42 -7.62 -34.68
C LEU A 401 -21.54 -6.52 -35.26
N SER A 402 -20.21 -6.67 -35.18
CA SER A 402 -19.26 -5.70 -35.73
C SER A 402 -18.71 -6.17 -37.06
N PRO A 403 -18.69 -5.33 -38.11
CA PRO A 403 -18.15 -5.70 -39.42
C PRO A 403 -16.62 -5.94 -39.37
N ARG A 404 -15.96 -5.52 -38.27
CA ARG A 404 -14.52 -5.73 -38.05
C ARG A 404 -14.20 -7.06 -37.37
N ARG A 405 -15.21 -7.78 -36.87
CA ARG A 405 -15.07 -9.01 -36.09
C ARG A 405 -15.85 -10.12 -36.81
N PRO A 406 -15.27 -10.77 -37.85
CA PRO A 406 -15.92 -11.87 -38.55
C PRO A 406 -16.18 -13.07 -37.63
N ASN A 407 -16.98 -14.02 -38.13
CA ASN A 407 -17.31 -15.24 -37.40
C ASN A 407 -16.09 -16.06 -36.99
N LEU A 408 -16.13 -16.56 -35.76
CA LEU A 408 -15.23 -17.59 -35.24
C LEU A 408 -15.38 -18.86 -36.08
N ALA A 409 -14.25 -19.43 -36.49
CA ALA A 409 -14.21 -20.77 -37.06
C ALA A 409 -13.62 -21.74 -36.03
N HIS A 410 -14.35 -22.83 -35.75
CA HIS A 410 -13.93 -23.89 -34.84
C HIS A 410 -13.70 -25.17 -35.64
N THR A 411 -12.47 -25.66 -35.63
CA THR A 411 -12.07 -26.88 -36.34
C THR A 411 -11.74 -27.95 -35.31
N VAL A 412 -12.41 -29.11 -35.41
CA VAL A 412 -12.15 -30.27 -34.56
C VAL A 412 -11.62 -31.41 -35.43
N ASP A 413 -10.35 -31.76 -35.22
CA ASP A 413 -9.67 -32.85 -35.91
C ASP A 413 -9.72 -34.12 -35.06
N GLY A 414 -9.96 -35.28 -35.68
CA GLY A 414 -10.12 -36.55 -34.97
C GLY A 414 -9.43 -37.73 -35.65
N ASN A 415 -8.85 -38.62 -34.84
CA ASN A 415 -8.32 -39.90 -35.27
C ASN A 415 -8.73 -41.03 -34.31
N ARG A 416 -8.23 -42.26 -34.52
CA ARG A 416 -8.58 -43.44 -33.69
C ARG A 416 -8.18 -43.28 -32.21
N SER A 417 -7.18 -42.46 -31.91
CA SER A 417 -6.60 -42.30 -30.57
C SER A 417 -7.12 -41.08 -29.82
N GLY A 418 -7.75 -40.11 -30.48
CA GLY A 418 -8.23 -38.89 -29.84
C GLY A 418 -8.76 -37.84 -30.81
N ARG A 419 -9.14 -36.69 -30.24
CA ARG A 419 -9.56 -35.48 -30.94
C ARG A 419 -8.78 -34.29 -30.41
N ASP A 420 -8.54 -33.31 -31.27
CA ASP A 420 -7.90 -32.03 -30.97
C ASP A 420 -8.65 -30.92 -31.70
N ASP A 421 -8.50 -29.67 -31.30
CA ASP A 421 -9.19 -28.55 -31.92
C ASP A 421 -8.40 -27.24 -31.95
N HIS A 422 -8.80 -26.33 -32.83
CA HIS A 422 -8.29 -24.96 -32.88
C HIS A 422 -9.37 -23.96 -33.29
N LEU A 423 -9.12 -22.70 -32.96
CA LEU A 423 -9.99 -21.57 -33.26
C LEU A 423 -9.28 -20.60 -34.21
N ASP A 424 -9.91 -20.28 -35.33
CA ASP A 424 -9.47 -19.25 -36.26
C ASP A 424 -10.35 -18.00 -36.14
N SER A 425 -9.74 -16.83 -36.34
CA SER A 425 -10.42 -15.53 -36.21
C SER A 425 -11.09 -15.31 -34.85
N PHE A 426 -10.41 -15.72 -33.77
CA PHE A 426 -10.90 -15.56 -32.41
C PHE A 426 -10.71 -14.13 -31.88
N TYR A 427 -11.72 -13.28 -32.08
CA TYR A 427 -11.76 -11.93 -31.49
C TYR A 427 -12.24 -12.03 -30.03
N LEU A 428 -11.42 -11.53 -29.10
CA LEU A 428 -11.70 -11.58 -27.66
C LEU A 428 -12.91 -10.74 -27.21
N GLN A 429 -13.48 -9.98 -28.15
CA GLN A 429 -14.61 -9.09 -27.95
C GLN A 429 -15.76 -9.41 -28.94
N GLY A 430 -15.99 -10.69 -29.20
CA GLY A 430 -17.05 -11.16 -30.09
C GLY A 430 -18.29 -11.75 -29.39
N SER A 431 -18.27 -11.90 -28.07
CA SER A 431 -19.29 -12.62 -27.29
C SER A 431 -19.31 -12.08 -25.85
N THR A 432 -19.61 -12.87 -24.81
CA THR A 432 -19.48 -12.37 -23.45
C THR A 432 -18.03 -12.03 -23.11
N GLN A 433 -17.76 -10.76 -22.83
CA GLN A 433 -16.38 -10.25 -22.69
C GLN A 433 -16.20 -9.29 -21.51
N TRP A 434 -14.92 -9.08 -21.19
CA TRP A 434 -14.40 -7.93 -20.47
C TRP A 434 -13.54 -7.07 -21.40
N ASP A 435 -13.78 -5.78 -21.39
CA ASP A 435 -12.92 -4.74 -21.95
C ASP A 435 -11.90 -4.31 -20.90
N GLY A 436 -10.62 -4.54 -21.20
CA GLY A 436 -9.50 -4.23 -20.33
C GLY A 436 -9.09 -2.75 -20.37
N LEU A 437 -8.11 -2.40 -19.54
CA LEU A 437 -7.67 -1.00 -19.37
C LEU A 437 -6.94 -0.40 -20.59
N GLN A 438 -6.58 -1.25 -21.57
CA GLN A 438 -6.06 -0.83 -22.87
C GLN A 438 -7.16 -0.60 -23.93
N HIS A 439 -8.42 -0.93 -23.65
CA HIS A 439 -9.45 -1.01 -24.69
C HIS A 439 -9.71 0.33 -25.38
N VAL A 440 -9.73 1.42 -24.62
CA VAL A 440 -9.95 2.77 -25.14
C VAL A 440 -9.10 3.78 -24.39
N ARG A 441 -8.56 4.77 -25.11
CA ARG A 441 -7.88 5.93 -24.52
C ARG A 441 -8.81 7.13 -24.32
N TYR A 442 -8.51 7.95 -23.32
CA TYR A 442 -9.17 9.23 -23.13
C TYR A 442 -8.57 10.30 -24.04
N ARG A 443 -9.04 10.33 -25.30
CA ARG A 443 -8.58 11.28 -26.33
C ARG A 443 -7.05 11.33 -26.39
N GLU A 444 -6.43 12.49 -26.49
CA GLU A 444 -4.97 12.68 -26.51
C GLU A 444 -4.28 12.56 -25.14
N PHE A 445 -5.00 12.33 -24.04
CA PHE A 445 -4.43 12.31 -22.68
C PHE A 445 -3.98 10.91 -22.19
N GLY A 446 -4.24 9.87 -22.98
CA GLY A 446 -3.72 8.53 -22.76
C GLY A 446 -4.73 7.54 -22.17
N TYR A 447 -4.20 6.41 -21.73
CA TYR A 447 -4.90 5.30 -21.08
C TYR A 447 -4.90 5.47 -19.55
N TYR A 448 -5.38 4.47 -18.82
CA TYR A 448 -5.44 4.51 -17.37
C TYR A 448 -4.07 4.79 -16.72
N GLY A 449 -4.03 5.81 -15.87
CA GLY A 449 -2.81 6.32 -15.24
C GLY A 449 -2.05 7.34 -16.07
N GLY A 450 -2.62 7.86 -17.16
CA GLY A 450 -1.93 8.77 -18.10
C GLY A 450 -0.90 8.07 -18.97
N ARG A 451 -1.04 6.75 -19.16
CA ARG A 451 -0.12 5.91 -19.95
C ARG A 451 -0.31 6.15 -21.44
N GLU A 452 0.78 6.09 -22.19
CA GLU A 452 0.78 6.23 -23.64
C GLU A 452 1.12 4.91 -24.34
N GLU A 453 1.03 4.87 -25.67
CA GLU A 453 1.32 3.68 -26.50
C GLU A 453 2.61 2.95 -26.10
N ALA A 454 3.71 3.68 -25.90
CA ALA A 454 4.99 3.09 -25.54
C ALA A 454 4.94 2.30 -24.20
N ASP A 455 4.07 2.68 -23.26
CA ASP A 455 3.88 1.95 -22.01
C ASP A 455 3.11 0.64 -22.24
N LEU A 456 2.14 0.65 -23.16
CA LEU A 456 1.35 -0.52 -23.53
C LEU A 456 2.19 -1.53 -24.30
N ASP A 457 3.02 -1.06 -25.24
CA ASP A 457 4.02 -1.86 -25.94
C ASP A 457 5.03 -2.51 -24.98
N ALA A 458 5.34 -1.83 -23.86
CA ALA A 458 6.15 -2.37 -22.77
C ALA A 458 5.39 -3.34 -21.85
N GLY A 459 4.11 -3.62 -22.12
CA GLY A 459 3.29 -4.61 -21.42
C GLY A 459 2.43 -4.07 -20.26
N ALA A 460 2.28 -2.76 -20.11
CA ALA A 460 1.39 -2.19 -19.09
C ALA A 460 -0.09 -2.45 -19.40
N LEU A 461 -0.94 -2.58 -18.37
CA LEU A 461 -2.41 -2.62 -18.48
C LEU A 461 -3.04 -3.82 -19.19
N GLY A 462 -2.24 -4.81 -19.61
CA GLY A 462 -2.78 -5.98 -20.32
C GLY A 462 -3.68 -6.86 -19.44
N VAL A 463 -4.66 -7.54 -20.04
CA VAL A 463 -5.65 -8.36 -19.31
C VAL A 463 -5.06 -9.52 -18.50
N HIS A 464 -3.85 -10.00 -18.84
CA HIS A 464 -3.10 -10.93 -17.98
C HIS A 464 -2.96 -10.44 -16.53
N ARG A 465 -2.94 -9.12 -16.27
CA ARG A 465 -2.93 -8.57 -14.90
C ARG A 465 -4.21 -8.93 -14.13
N LEU A 466 -5.36 -8.91 -14.80
CA LEU A 466 -6.63 -9.37 -14.23
C LEU A 466 -6.60 -10.89 -13.98
N ALA A 467 -6.00 -11.66 -14.89
CA ALA A 467 -5.85 -13.11 -14.73
C ALA A 467 -4.94 -13.48 -13.55
N GLU A 468 -3.78 -12.80 -13.42
CA GLU A 468 -2.83 -12.96 -12.31
C GLU A 468 -3.48 -12.61 -10.95
N ARG A 469 -4.32 -11.58 -10.92
CA ARG A 469 -5.05 -11.15 -9.72
C ARG A 469 -6.22 -12.07 -9.37
N GLY A 470 -6.92 -12.58 -10.39
CA GLY A 470 -8.20 -13.27 -10.29
C GLY A 470 -9.38 -12.31 -10.06
N LEU A 471 -10.53 -12.61 -10.68
CA LEU A 471 -11.78 -11.85 -10.50
C LEU A 471 -12.79 -12.73 -9.76
N VAL A 472 -12.72 -12.69 -8.43
CA VAL A 472 -13.63 -13.39 -7.53
C VAL A 472 -14.14 -12.37 -6.52
N THR A 473 -15.44 -12.06 -6.55
CA THR A 473 -16.03 -11.05 -5.66
C THR A 473 -17.54 -11.24 -5.57
N ARG A 474 -18.25 -10.33 -4.90
CA ARG A 474 -19.70 -10.35 -4.85
C ARG A 474 -20.27 -9.74 -6.14
N GLY A 475 -21.11 -10.50 -6.83
CA GLY A 475 -21.93 -9.99 -7.92
C GLY A 475 -23.27 -9.48 -7.38
N VAL A 476 -23.76 -8.40 -8.00
CA VAL A 476 -25.10 -7.85 -7.76
C VAL A 476 -25.82 -7.76 -9.09
N LEU A 477 -26.94 -8.48 -9.23
CA LEU A 477 -27.82 -8.32 -10.37
C LEU A 477 -28.63 -7.03 -10.19
N VAL A 478 -28.77 -6.27 -11.28
CA VAL A 478 -29.68 -5.12 -11.40
C VAL A 478 -30.67 -5.45 -12.53
N ASP A 479 -31.80 -6.08 -12.19
CA ASP A 479 -32.77 -6.60 -13.17
C ASP A 479 -33.75 -5.52 -13.68
N VAL A 480 -33.24 -4.60 -14.52
CA VAL A 480 -34.03 -3.49 -15.09
C VAL A 480 -35.22 -4.00 -15.89
N ALA A 481 -35.03 -5.05 -16.70
CA ALA A 481 -36.10 -5.65 -17.48
C ALA A 481 -37.17 -6.30 -16.58
N GLY A 482 -36.78 -7.02 -15.54
CA GLY A 482 -37.71 -7.59 -14.55
C GLY A 482 -38.48 -6.53 -13.77
N TRP A 483 -37.79 -5.47 -13.35
CA TRP A 483 -38.40 -4.33 -12.66
C TRP A 483 -39.46 -3.64 -13.53
N ARG A 484 -39.14 -3.34 -14.81
CA ARG A 484 -40.11 -2.77 -15.75
C ARG A 484 -41.30 -3.71 -15.98
N ALA A 485 -41.05 -4.99 -16.21
CA ALA A 485 -42.09 -5.99 -16.42
C ALA A 485 -43.05 -6.09 -15.22
N SER A 486 -42.53 -5.98 -13.98
CA SER A 486 -43.35 -5.98 -12.75
C SER A 486 -44.36 -4.81 -12.68
N ARG A 487 -44.12 -3.76 -13.46
CA ARG A 487 -44.95 -2.55 -13.57
C ARG A 487 -45.84 -2.56 -14.82
N GLY A 488 -45.83 -3.66 -15.58
CA GLY A 488 -46.51 -3.75 -16.87
C GLY A 488 -45.83 -2.93 -17.98
N GLU A 489 -44.57 -2.55 -17.79
CA GLU A 489 -43.77 -1.80 -18.74
C GLU A 489 -42.80 -2.74 -19.47
N GLY A 490 -42.55 -2.48 -20.76
CA GLY A 490 -41.49 -3.13 -21.53
C GLY A 490 -40.25 -2.24 -21.66
N ILE A 491 -39.17 -2.82 -22.19
CA ILE A 491 -38.02 -2.07 -22.70
C ILE A 491 -37.82 -2.46 -24.16
N ASP A 492 -37.84 -1.46 -25.03
CA ASP A 492 -37.65 -1.68 -26.46
C ASP A 492 -36.16 -1.90 -26.73
N ALA A 493 -35.81 -3.13 -27.07
CA ALA A 493 -34.44 -3.56 -27.33
C ALA A 493 -33.85 -2.98 -28.63
N GLU A 494 -34.71 -2.47 -29.53
CA GLU A 494 -34.31 -1.81 -30.79
C GLU A 494 -34.32 -0.28 -30.66
N ALA A 495 -34.64 0.26 -29.48
CA ALA A 495 -34.66 1.70 -29.24
C ALA A 495 -33.51 2.15 -28.35
N ARG A 496 -33.14 3.42 -28.53
CA ARG A 496 -32.21 4.12 -27.65
C ARG A 496 -32.91 4.46 -26.32
N VAL A 497 -32.77 3.57 -25.33
CA VAL A 497 -33.33 3.78 -23.98
C VAL A 497 -32.20 3.96 -22.95
N PRO A 498 -31.88 5.20 -22.54
CA PRO A 498 -30.87 5.45 -21.53
C PRO A 498 -31.36 5.00 -20.14
N LEU A 499 -30.47 4.38 -19.37
CA LEU A 499 -30.69 3.95 -18.00
C LEU A 499 -29.84 4.82 -17.06
N PRO A 500 -30.40 5.93 -16.54
CA PRO A 500 -29.67 6.83 -15.66
C PRO A 500 -29.58 6.26 -14.23
N PRO A 501 -28.70 6.83 -13.37
CA PRO A 501 -28.50 6.38 -11.98
C PRO A 501 -29.79 6.18 -11.18
N GLU A 502 -30.80 7.03 -11.36
CA GLU A 502 -32.08 6.93 -10.65
C GLU A 502 -32.83 5.64 -11.00
N THR A 503 -32.64 5.12 -12.21
CA THR A 503 -33.19 3.81 -12.60
C THR A 503 -32.47 2.70 -11.87
N LEU A 504 -31.14 2.77 -11.73
CA LEU A 504 -30.36 1.77 -10.99
C LEU A 504 -30.75 1.76 -9.51
N ASP A 505 -30.88 2.94 -8.90
CA ASP A 505 -31.33 3.08 -7.51
C ASP A 505 -32.75 2.52 -7.31
N ALA A 506 -33.67 2.79 -8.22
CA ALA A 506 -35.03 2.27 -8.16
C ALA A 506 -35.10 0.74 -8.27
N VAL A 507 -34.24 0.14 -9.12
CA VAL A 507 -34.15 -1.32 -9.27
C VAL A 507 -33.54 -1.94 -8.02
N LEU A 508 -32.42 -1.43 -7.52
CA LEU A 508 -31.79 -1.90 -6.28
C LEU A 508 -32.74 -1.80 -5.08
N GLN A 509 -33.52 -0.73 -5.00
CA GLN A 509 -34.55 -0.57 -3.97
C GLN A 509 -35.66 -1.61 -4.11
N TRP A 510 -36.13 -1.89 -5.34
CA TRP A 510 -37.13 -2.92 -5.61
C TRP A 510 -36.61 -4.33 -5.29
N GLU A 511 -35.34 -4.60 -5.55
CA GLU A 511 -34.66 -5.87 -5.25
C GLU A 511 -34.32 -6.02 -3.75
N GLY A 512 -34.39 -4.94 -2.98
CA GLY A 512 -34.02 -4.90 -1.57
C GLY A 512 -32.52 -5.09 -1.33
N VAL A 513 -31.68 -4.67 -2.27
CA VAL A 513 -30.22 -4.86 -2.23
C VAL A 513 -29.51 -3.51 -2.23
N SER A 514 -28.38 -3.46 -1.51
CA SER A 514 -27.44 -2.34 -1.56
C SER A 514 -26.09 -2.81 -2.09
N THR A 515 -25.41 -1.93 -2.82
CA THR A 515 -24.03 -2.16 -3.23
C THR A 515 -23.08 -2.08 -2.03
N ARG A 516 -21.90 -2.67 -2.20
CA ARG A 516 -20.76 -2.62 -1.29
C ARG A 516 -19.51 -2.37 -2.13
N ARG A 517 -18.48 -1.83 -1.48
CA ARG A 517 -17.16 -1.68 -2.11
C ARG A 517 -16.64 -3.04 -2.58
N GLY A 518 -16.18 -3.09 -3.82
CA GLY A 518 -15.66 -4.30 -4.46
C GLY A 518 -16.71 -5.12 -5.21
N ASP A 519 -17.99 -4.72 -5.20
CA ASP A 519 -19.03 -5.41 -5.96
C ASP A 519 -18.82 -5.28 -7.47
N VAL A 520 -19.28 -6.28 -8.21
CA VAL A 520 -19.49 -6.18 -9.66
C VAL A 520 -20.98 -6.09 -9.93
N LEU A 521 -21.39 -5.04 -10.65
CA LEU A 521 -22.79 -4.86 -11.05
C LEU A 521 -23.06 -5.54 -12.39
N LEU A 522 -24.11 -6.35 -12.45
CA LEU A 522 -24.59 -7.00 -13.67
C LEU A 522 -25.95 -6.42 -14.04
N VAL A 523 -26.00 -5.58 -15.07
CA VAL A 523 -27.21 -4.85 -15.48
C VAL A 523 -27.94 -5.64 -16.56
N ARG A 524 -29.15 -6.11 -16.25
CA ARG A 524 -29.98 -6.85 -17.21
C ARG A 524 -31.00 -5.93 -17.86
N THR A 525 -30.74 -5.59 -19.13
CA THR A 525 -31.59 -4.76 -19.98
C THR A 525 -32.68 -5.57 -20.70
N GLY A 526 -32.54 -6.89 -20.83
CA GLY A 526 -33.45 -7.75 -21.60
C GLY A 526 -33.10 -7.84 -23.09
N TRP A 527 -31.98 -7.27 -23.52
CA TRP A 527 -31.56 -7.28 -24.92
C TRP A 527 -31.30 -8.70 -25.44
N LEU A 528 -30.65 -9.56 -24.65
CA LEU A 528 -30.43 -10.96 -25.06
C LEU A 528 -31.71 -11.77 -25.16
N THR A 529 -32.69 -11.53 -24.27
CA THR A 529 -34.02 -12.15 -24.37
C THR A 529 -34.68 -11.81 -25.71
N TRP A 530 -34.62 -10.52 -26.09
CA TRP A 530 -35.13 -10.06 -27.38
C TRP A 530 -34.36 -10.70 -28.54
N TYR A 531 -33.03 -10.66 -28.54
CA TYR A 531 -32.20 -11.24 -29.60
C TYR A 531 -32.51 -12.73 -29.84
N ARG A 532 -32.65 -13.49 -28.75
CA ARG A 532 -32.99 -14.93 -28.79
C ARG A 532 -34.44 -15.18 -29.23
N SER A 533 -35.34 -14.19 -29.11
CA SER A 533 -36.71 -14.29 -29.63
C SER A 533 -36.81 -14.10 -31.16
N LEU A 534 -35.80 -13.50 -31.78
CA LEU A 534 -35.77 -13.25 -33.22
C LEU A 534 -35.61 -14.55 -34.01
N ASP A 535 -36.22 -14.59 -35.20
CA ASP A 535 -35.98 -15.63 -36.20
C ASP A 535 -34.60 -15.47 -36.88
N GLY A 536 -34.19 -16.49 -37.65
CA GLY A 536 -32.88 -16.51 -38.30
C GLY A 536 -32.65 -15.36 -39.30
N ASN A 537 -33.69 -14.91 -40.01
CA ASN A 537 -33.57 -13.81 -40.97
C ASN A 537 -33.36 -12.48 -40.26
N ARG A 538 -34.10 -12.24 -39.16
CA ARG A 538 -33.94 -11.04 -38.33
C ARG A 538 -32.59 -11.02 -37.63
N ARG A 539 -32.06 -12.15 -37.16
CA ARG A 539 -30.70 -12.22 -36.60
C ARG A 539 -29.62 -11.94 -37.65
N ALA A 540 -29.74 -12.52 -38.85
CA ALA A 540 -28.81 -12.25 -39.94
C ALA A 540 -28.81 -10.77 -40.36
N ALA A 541 -29.95 -10.09 -40.27
CA ALA A 541 -30.05 -8.66 -40.55
C ALA A 541 -29.33 -7.77 -39.52
N LEU A 542 -28.94 -8.29 -38.34
CA LEU A 542 -28.17 -7.56 -37.33
C LEU A 542 -26.65 -7.70 -37.53
N GLU A 543 -26.19 -8.59 -38.42
CA GLU A 543 -24.77 -8.78 -38.66
C GLU A 543 -24.11 -7.50 -39.19
N GLY A 544 -23.00 -7.10 -38.58
CA GLY A 544 -22.26 -5.89 -38.93
C GLY A 544 -22.96 -4.57 -38.61
N THR A 545 -24.11 -4.58 -37.92
CA THR A 545 -24.92 -3.36 -37.67
C THR A 545 -24.55 -2.61 -36.39
N LEU A 546 -23.64 -3.11 -35.55
CA LEU A 546 -23.27 -2.47 -34.27
C LEU A 546 -23.01 -0.95 -34.36
N PRO A 547 -22.33 -0.41 -35.39
CA PRO A 547 -22.11 1.04 -35.50
C PRO A 547 -23.37 1.90 -35.65
N GLU A 548 -24.47 1.32 -36.15
CA GLU A 548 -25.74 2.00 -36.43
C GLU A 548 -26.90 1.46 -35.55
N MET A 549 -26.63 0.43 -34.74
CA MET A 549 -27.60 -0.23 -33.89
C MET A 549 -28.11 0.71 -32.78
N ALA A 550 -29.41 0.62 -32.51
CA ALA A 550 -30.00 1.16 -31.30
C ALA A 550 -30.22 0.05 -30.28
N SER A 551 -29.88 0.31 -29.02
CA SER A 551 -30.02 -0.64 -27.91
C SER A 551 -30.13 0.11 -26.58
N PRO A 552 -30.94 -0.38 -25.63
CA PRO A 552 -30.96 0.12 -24.27
C PRO A 552 -29.60 -0.06 -23.59
N GLY A 553 -29.29 0.80 -22.62
CA GLY A 553 -28.05 0.66 -21.85
C GLY A 553 -27.87 1.81 -20.85
N LEU A 554 -26.78 1.77 -20.10
CA LEU A 554 -26.45 2.81 -19.13
C LEU A 554 -26.42 4.21 -19.79
N ALA A 555 -26.88 5.22 -19.07
CA ALA A 555 -26.86 6.60 -19.57
C ALA A 555 -25.39 7.04 -19.80
N PRO A 556 -25.07 7.62 -20.97
CA PRO A 556 -23.71 8.03 -21.30
C PRO A 556 -23.46 9.37 -20.63
N GLY A 557 -22.67 9.41 -19.56
CA GLY A 557 -22.43 10.67 -18.85
C GLY A 557 -21.66 10.55 -17.55
N GLU A 558 -21.24 11.72 -17.06
CA GLU A 558 -20.47 11.87 -15.82
C GLU A 558 -21.25 11.41 -14.59
N GLU A 559 -22.56 11.65 -14.54
CA GLU A 559 -23.42 11.23 -13.43
C GLU A 559 -23.40 9.71 -13.24
N THR A 560 -23.45 8.94 -14.33
CA THR A 560 -23.33 7.47 -14.29
C THR A 560 -21.95 7.03 -13.81
N ALA A 561 -20.88 7.66 -14.31
CA ALA A 561 -19.52 7.35 -13.88
C ALA A 561 -19.29 7.68 -12.39
N ALA A 562 -19.82 8.82 -11.93
CA ALA A 562 -19.78 9.25 -10.54
C ALA A 562 -20.55 8.30 -9.63
N TRP A 563 -21.75 7.90 -10.04
CA TRP A 563 -22.56 6.95 -9.30
C TRP A 563 -21.84 5.60 -9.14
N LEU A 564 -21.31 5.03 -10.21
CA LEU A 564 -20.56 3.77 -10.16
C LEU A 564 -19.31 3.87 -9.26
N TRP A 565 -18.58 4.99 -9.35
CA TRP A 565 -17.41 5.24 -8.50
C TRP A 565 -17.78 5.32 -7.02
N ASP A 566 -18.77 6.16 -6.67
CA ASP A 566 -19.18 6.44 -5.29
C ASP A 566 -19.88 5.23 -4.64
N HIS A 567 -20.49 4.35 -5.43
CA HIS A 567 -21.06 3.08 -4.97
C HIS A 567 -20.00 1.98 -4.77
N GLY A 568 -18.72 2.27 -5.02
CA GLY A 568 -17.61 1.36 -4.76
C GLY A 568 -17.53 0.18 -5.74
N VAL A 569 -18.13 0.29 -6.92
CA VAL A 569 -18.20 -0.76 -7.94
C VAL A 569 -16.80 -1.07 -8.50
N ALA A 570 -16.39 -2.34 -8.49
CA ALA A 570 -15.09 -2.77 -9.01
C ALA A 570 -15.07 -2.92 -10.53
N ALA A 571 -16.19 -3.40 -11.11
CA ALA A 571 -16.42 -3.49 -12.55
C ALA A 571 -17.94 -3.54 -12.80
N VAL A 572 -18.36 -3.24 -14.02
CA VAL A 572 -19.78 -3.27 -14.41
C VAL A 572 -19.93 -4.04 -15.72
N ALA A 573 -20.96 -4.87 -15.82
CA ALA A 573 -21.26 -5.62 -17.03
C ALA A 573 -22.77 -5.59 -17.34
N ALA A 574 -23.13 -5.80 -18.61
CA ALA A 574 -24.51 -5.85 -19.05
C ALA A 574 -24.75 -6.90 -20.13
N ASP A 575 -26.02 -7.21 -20.37
CA ASP A 575 -26.47 -8.15 -21.40
C ASP A 575 -26.61 -7.50 -22.80
N ASN A 576 -26.32 -6.22 -22.95
CA ASN A 576 -26.43 -5.50 -24.22
C ASN A 576 -25.07 -5.42 -24.96
N PRO A 577 -25.04 -5.00 -26.24
CA PRO A 577 -23.83 -5.00 -27.06
C PRO A 577 -22.75 -3.96 -26.72
N ALA A 578 -23.05 -2.97 -25.88
CA ALA A 578 -22.15 -1.82 -25.65
C ALA A 578 -22.09 -1.33 -24.20
N LEU A 579 -22.68 -2.02 -23.20
CA LEU A 579 -22.90 -1.52 -21.83
C LEU A 579 -23.77 -0.24 -21.75
N GLU A 580 -23.31 0.87 -22.32
CA GLU A 580 -24.09 2.10 -22.44
C GLU A 580 -25.13 2.02 -23.57
N VAL A 581 -26.04 2.99 -23.57
CA VAL A 581 -27.04 3.12 -24.63
C VAL A 581 -26.38 3.47 -25.96
N VAL A 582 -26.83 2.82 -27.04
CA VAL A 582 -26.42 3.14 -28.42
C VAL A 582 -27.64 3.53 -29.27
N PRO A 583 -27.48 4.41 -30.30
CA PRO A 583 -26.23 5.06 -30.72
C PRO A 583 -25.75 6.13 -29.74
N THR A 584 -24.43 6.34 -29.71
CA THR A 584 -23.78 7.36 -28.87
C THR A 584 -24.03 8.77 -29.42
N VAL A 585 -24.37 9.72 -28.55
CA VAL A 585 -24.55 11.13 -28.90
C VAL A 585 -23.32 11.91 -28.45
N ARG A 586 -22.71 12.68 -29.35
CA ARG A 586 -21.40 13.32 -29.11
C ARG A 586 -21.41 14.25 -27.89
N GLU A 587 -22.50 14.98 -27.70
CA GLU A 587 -22.71 15.94 -26.62
C GLU A 587 -22.89 15.27 -25.25
N GLU A 588 -23.44 14.06 -25.22
CA GLU A 588 -23.66 13.28 -24.00
C GLU A 588 -22.38 12.52 -23.59
N GLY A 589 -21.48 12.29 -24.54
CA GLY A 589 -20.20 11.63 -24.31
C GLY A 589 -20.25 10.13 -24.57
N PHE A 590 -19.29 9.40 -24.01
CA PHE A 590 -19.12 7.97 -24.22
C PHE A 590 -18.62 7.33 -22.93
N LEU A 591 -19.39 6.41 -22.35
CA LEU A 591 -19.17 5.96 -20.97
C LEU A 591 -17.91 5.11 -20.87
N HIS A 592 -17.54 4.32 -21.90
CA HIS A 592 -16.24 3.62 -21.92
C HIS A 592 -15.06 4.56 -21.69
N ARG A 593 -15.09 5.79 -22.24
CA ARG A 593 -14.01 6.77 -22.05
C ARG A 593 -13.97 7.37 -20.65
N LEU A 594 -15.05 7.32 -19.89
CA LEU A 594 -15.06 7.75 -18.50
C LEU A 594 -14.65 6.62 -17.57
N LEU A 595 -15.17 5.41 -17.78
CA LEU A 595 -14.91 4.29 -16.90
C LEU A 595 -13.51 3.70 -17.08
N ILE A 596 -13.09 3.39 -18.31
CA ILE A 596 -11.87 2.62 -18.55
C ILE A 596 -10.61 3.49 -18.34
N PRO A 597 -10.35 4.53 -19.15
CA PRO A 597 -9.09 5.27 -19.03
C PRO A 597 -9.09 6.30 -17.89
N LEU A 598 -10.22 6.86 -17.45
CA LEU A 598 -10.20 7.84 -16.33
C LEU A 598 -10.32 7.16 -14.97
N LEU A 599 -11.27 6.24 -14.79
CA LEU A 599 -11.50 5.59 -13.50
C LEU A 599 -10.78 4.26 -13.33
N GLY A 600 -10.30 3.63 -14.40
CA GLY A 600 -9.67 2.32 -14.33
C GLY A 600 -10.67 1.20 -14.10
N MET A 601 -11.90 1.32 -14.61
CA MET A 601 -12.97 0.36 -14.41
C MET A 601 -13.19 -0.51 -15.65
N PRO A 602 -12.91 -1.82 -15.58
CA PRO A 602 -13.26 -2.76 -16.64
C PRO A 602 -14.78 -2.81 -16.87
N ILE A 603 -15.16 -3.02 -18.12
CA ILE A 603 -16.56 -3.08 -18.57
C ILE A 603 -16.82 -4.46 -19.18
N GLY A 604 -17.99 -5.03 -18.93
CA GLY A 604 -18.46 -6.25 -19.56
C GLY A 604 -19.65 -6.05 -20.48
N GLU A 605 -19.67 -6.77 -21.60
CA GLU A 605 -20.72 -6.68 -22.62
C GLU A 605 -21.21 -8.09 -22.98
N LEU A 606 -22.48 -8.17 -23.41
CA LEU A 606 -23.13 -9.42 -23.85
C LEU A 606 -23.10 -10.54 -22.80
N TRP A 607 -23.29 -10.22 -21.52
CA TRP A 607 -23.38 -11.21 -20.44
C TRP A 607 -24.73 -11.93 -20.45
N ASP A 608 -24.72 -13.27 -20.36
CA ASP A 608 -25.95 -14.05 -20.29
C ASP A 608 -26.54 -14.00 -18.87
N LEU A 609 -27.48 -13.07 -18.66
CA LEU A 609 -28.07 -12.80 -17.36
C LEU A 609 -29.45 -13.47 -17.17
N GLU A 610 -29.95 -14.25 -18.14
CA GLU A 610 -31.30 -14.83 -18.08
C GLU A 610 -31.42 -15.90 -16.99
N GLY A 611 -30.50 -16.88 -17.02
CA GLY A 611 -30.43 -17.92 -16.01
C GLY A 611 -30.17 -17.35 -14.62
N LEU A 612 -29.40 -16.27 -14.55
CA LEU A 612 -29.10 -15.56 -13.30
C LEU A 612 -30.35 -14.89 -12.75
N ALA A 613 -31.08 -14.12 -13.56
CA ALA A 613 -32.30 -13.44 -13.13
C ALA A 613 -33.37 -14.43 -12.65
N GLU A 614 -33.50 -15.58 -13.32
CA GLU A 614 -34.40 -16.64 -12.88
C GLU A 614 -33.93 -17.26 -11.54
N ALA A 615 -32.63 -17.52 -11.39
CA ALA A 615 -32.07 -18.01 -10.12
C ALA A 615 -32.26 -17.01 -8.96
N CYS A 616 -32.11 -15.71 -9.22
CA CYS A 616 -32.35 -14.63 -8.25
C CYS A 616 -33.83 -14.57 -7.85
N ARG A 617 -34.75 -14.60 -8.82
CA ARG A 617 -36.21 -14.56 -8.56
C ARG A 617 -36.67 -15.74 -7.73
N ARG A 618 -36.24 -16.96 -8.04
CA ARG A 618 -36.59 -18.17 -7.26
C ARG A 618 -36.16 -18.06 -5.79
N ARG A 619 -35.13 -17.26 -5.49
CA ARG A 619 -34.53 -17.12 -4.15
C ARG A 619 -34.95 -15.85 -3.41
N GLY A 620 -35.48 -14.86 -4.12
CA GLY A 620 -35.64 -13.50 -3.59
C GLY A 620 -34.30 -12.88 -3.17
N ARG A 621 -33.21 -13.21 -3.87
CA ARG A 621 -31.84 -12.77 -3.56
C ARG A 621 -31.11 -12.39 -4.86
N HIS A 622 -30.62 -11.16 -4.93
CA HIS A 622 -29.95 -10.60 -6.12
C HIS A 622 -28.43 -10.47 -5.95
N THR A 623 -27.86 -11.15 -4.94
CA THR A 623 -26.41 -11.19 -4.66
C THR A 623 -25.89 -12.62 -4.64
N PHE A 624 -24.68 -12.81 -5.13
CA PHE A 624 -24.03 -14.12 -5.31
C PHE A 624 -22.52 -13.97 -5.33
N LEU A 625 -21.79 -15.07 -5.19
CA LEU A 625 -20.37 -15.10 -5.51
C LEU A 625 -20.23 -15.05 -7.03
N LEU A 626 -19.57 -14.03 -7.55
CA LEU A 626 -19.17 -13.93 -8.94
C LEU A 626 -17.73 -14.43 -9.07
N THR A 627 -17.51 -15.35 -10.00
CA THR A 627 -16.17 -15.76 -10.44
C THR A 627 -16.04 -15.52 -11.94
N SER A 628 -14.93 -14.95 -12.38
CA SER A 628 -14.58 -14.79 -13.79
C SER A 628 -13.10 -15.14 -13.97
N ALA A 629 -12.80 -15.85 -15.04
CA ALA A 629 -11.45 -16.31 -15.36
C ALA A 629 -10.94 -15.67 -16.68
N PRO A 630 -10.44 -14.42 -16.63
CA PRO A 630 -9.72 -13.79 -17.73
C PRO A 630 -8.63 -14.69 -18.31
N LEU A 631 -8.41 -14.59 -19.62
CA LEU A 631 -7.27 -15.23 -20.27
C LEU A 631 -5.97 -14.65 -19.72
N ASN A 632 -5.04 -15.53 -19.37
CA ASN A 632 -3.67 -15.15 -19.06
C ASN A 632 -2.90 -14.84 -20.36
N LEU A 633 -3.27 -13.75 -21.01
CA LEU A 633 -2.74 -13.28 -22.29
C LEU A 633 -1.92 -12.00 -22.10
N PRO A 634 -0.57 -12.08 -22.08
CA PRO A 634 0.30 -10.92 -21.98
C PRO A 634 -0.02 -9.87 -23.05
N GLY A 635 -0.17 -8.61 -22.64
CA GLY A 635 -0.51 -7.50 -23.54
C GLY A 635 -1.91 -7.55 -24.17
N GLY A 636 -2.79 -8.47 -23.77
CA GLY A 636 -4.15 -8.52 -24.32
C GLY A 636 -5.00 -7.30 -23.95
N VAL A 637 -5.85 -6.85 -24.88
CA VAL A 637 -6.70 -5.65 -24.74
C VAL A 637 -8.03 -5.93 -24.05
N GLY A 638 -8.64 -7.06 -24.37
CA GLY A 638 -9.90 -7.56 -23.79
C GLY A 638 -9.81 -9.07 -23.61
N THR A 639 -10.85 -9.69 -23.07
CA THR A 639 -10.85 -11.14 -22.80
C THR A 639 -12.28 -11.67 -22.69
N PRO A 640 -12.56 -12.92 -23.09
CA PRO A 640 -13.80 -13.59 -22.73
C PRO A 640 -14.00 -13.56 -21.22
N ALA A 641 -15.23 -13.36 -20.77
CA ALA A 641 -15.51 -13.25 -19.34
C ALA A 641 -15.28 -14.58 -18.60
N ASN A 642 -15.69 -15.69 -19.21
CA ASN A 642 -15.61 -17.04 -18.63
C ASN A 642 -16.10 -17.05 -17.16
N ALA A 643 -17.36 -16.66 -17.00
CA ALA A 643 -17.91 -16.20 -15.73
C ALA A 643 -19.08 -17.05 -15.23
N TYR A 644 -19.15 -17.19 -13.90
CA TYR A 644 -20.17 -17.93 -13.18
C TYR A 644 -20.69 -17.14 -11.98
N ALA A 645 -21.99 -17.26 -11.72
CA ALA A 645 -22.59 -16.92 -10.43
C ALA A 645 -22.75 -18.19 -9.59
N VAL A 646 -22.40 -18.12 -8.30
CA VAL A 646 -22.53 -19.22 -7.35
C VAL A 646 -23.33 -18.77 -6.13
N PHE A 647 -24.42 -19.50 -5.83
CA PHE A 647 -25.40 -19.15 -4.78
C PHE A 647 -25.28 -19.96 -3.50
#